data_AF-A0A944ERG4-F1
#
_entry.id   AF-A0A944ERG4-F1
#
_cell.length_a   1.000
_cell.length_b   1.000
_cell.length_c   1.000
_cell.angle_alpha   90.00
_cell.angle_beta   90.00
_cell.angle_gamma   90.00
#
_symmetry.space_group_name_H-M   'P 1'
#
loop_
_entity.id
_entity.type
_entity.pdbx_description
1 polymer ?
#
loop_
_entity_poly.entity_id
_entity_poly.type
_entity_poly.pdbx_seq_one_letter_code
_entity_poly.pdbx_strand_id
1 'polypeptide(L)'
;MTHITKGANTPVPSELLRVAVCRQNVAGAPVVDASALLLDANGKVRGDADLVFYNQPHHPSGTARHLGTNEANGQLAEWLEIDLPRVEPEVQRVLIAGSCDGGVFGSVPGLYVQVLTGAGVPVTLYAVDDATTETAFVIGELYRRDSGWKFRAVGQGYASGLAGLATDFGIAVDGGEAAQAQAQAQVQVQVQAPADAVPAPMPAFAPPPAPAPAAAQAPVYARAPVVQDAVPTPAQYAVPTPVQNAVPVQDRVPHTFGPQFPSFVRRGHGNDVVTVDAPIPPGPVIIEAWHEEDGYFCVETLDRRNKDDELVFNTTITTFRGRALIQNRPDRPLRLKIGADNDWTLMVQPLSVARDMTGGISGFGPEVLVYTGPVADLDVEFAGDEDGDGYFGVSSCATAAKFNDRSDLLVNETGRLRQTVPLTTGPLVITVEADGPWSLTPRALPIVDPAVARATGVHQGRGASTVTLTNPNPGRPAVLEYAIASEGTISGYQVKIVDEYDDEEPFLSGDENGAQGRTLLFRKGEPEMRLRFDYAVDWSLRLLPMDQAPALTGPAQGIGSTVFRYDGPPALLGLRRTTSDSDRLRTGTVQAHGRKGMSAETYGRRRPVVGPIWVTEAGHCYVVVTAAGATGWKIEPMAAASAPVFGAFGMTGSGKVPTKVSGKGYTVVRNTGPEAEMMLTHEPRGLLDLPAVWALDERLEPVRRITTSPGLHTFPSGFLQIRTSGPWSLEVR
;
A
#
# COMPACT_ATOMS: atom_id res chain seq x y z
N MET A 1 11.46 -2.79 -3.62
CA MET A 1 11.29 -2.45 -5.04
C MET A 1 12.61 -2.62 -5.78
N THR A 2 12.66 -3.57 -6.72
CA THR A 2 13.83 -3.84 -7.55
C THR A 2 13.80 -2.95 -8.79
N HIS A 3 14.84 -2.13 -9.02
CA HIS A 3 15.01 -1.43 -10.29
C HIS A 3 15.68 -2.36 -11.28
N ILE A 4 15.09 -2.52 -12.45
CA ILE A 4 15.64 -3.37 -13.51
C ILE A 4 15.85 -2.53 -14.78
N THR A 5 16.87 -2.88 -15.55
CA THR A 5 17.17 -2.27 -16.84
C THR A 5 16.55 -3.08 -17.97
N LYS A 6 16.50 -2.51 -19.17
CA LYS A 6 16.02 -3.20 -20.38
C LYS A 6 16.67 -4.59 -20.53
N GLY A 7 15.86 -5.62 -20.73
CA GLY A 7 16.25 -7.02 -20.84
C GLY A 7 16.40 -7.76 -19.50
N ALA A 8 16.57 -7.05 -18.38
CA ALA A 8 16.65 -7.67 -17.06
C ALA A 8 15.28 -8.18 -16.58
N ASN A 9 15.29 -9.11 -15.63
CA ASN A 9 14.08 -9.70 -15.08
C ASN A 9 14.21 -10.01 -13.59
N THR A 10 13.08 -10.04 -12.89
CA THR A 10 12.99 -10.32 -11.46
C THR A 10 11.81 -11.25 -11.18
N PRO A 11 11.88 -12.14 -10.16
CA PRO A 11 10.70 -12.83 -9.64
C PRO A 11 9.63 -11.84 -9.19
N VAL A 12 8.36 -12.23 -9.35
CA VAL A 12 7.20 -11.53 -8.78
C VAL A 12 6.37 -12.53 -7.97
N PRO A 13 5.68 -12.08 -6.92
CA PRO A 13 4.81 -12.96 -6.14
C PRO A 13 3.66 -13.46 -7.02
N SER A 14 3.27 -14.73 -6.84
CA SER A 14 2.13 -15.33 -7.54
C SER A 14 0.83 -14.95 -6.84
N GLU A 15 0.48 -13.68 -6.91
CA GLU A 15 -0.72 -13.08 -6.36
C GLU A 15 -1.30 -12.07 -7.36
N LEU A 16 -2.35 -11.35 -6.98
CA LEU A 16 -2.84 -10.22 -7.76
C LEU A 16 -1.78 -9.12 -7.81
N LEU A 17 -1.42 -8.70 -9.03
CA LEU A 17 -0.46 -7.63 -9.27
C LEU A 17 -1.15 -6.41 -9.86
N ARG A 18 -0.65 -5.23 -9.52
CA ARG A 18 -1.04 -3.96 -10.12
C ARG A 18 0.14 -3.39 -10.89
N VAL A 19 -0.05 -3.09 -12.16
CA VAL A 19 0.98 -2.58 -13.06
C VAL A 19 0.61 -1.17 -13.47
N ALA A 20 1.46 -0.21 -13.15
CA ALA A 20 1.30 1.19 -13.50
C ALA A 20 2.27 1.58 -14.62
N VAL A 21 1.75 2.13 -15.71
CA VAL A 21 2.54 2.80 -16.77
C VAL A 21 2.51 4.30 -16.50
N CYS A 22 3.63 4.82 -16.06
CA CYS A 22 3.75 6.17 -15.50
C CYS A 22 4.46 7.13 -16.46
N ARG A 23 4.06 8.41 -16.42
CA ARG A 23 4.64 9.50 -17.21
C ARG A 23 4.43 10.85 -16.52
N GLN A 24 5.24 11.86 -16.84
CA GLN A 24 5.00 13.22 -16.34
C GLN A 24 3.80 13.86 -17.06
N ASN A 25 3.00 14.64 -16.32
CA ASN A 25 1.91 15.44 -16.87
C ASN A 25 2.47 16.78 -17.37
N VAL A 26 2.88 16.83 -18.64
CA VAL A 26 3.39 18.04 -19.29
C VAL A 26 2.46 18.42 -20.43
N ALA A 27 2.06 19.69 -20.49
CA ALA A 27 1.20 20.19 -21.57
C ALA A 27 1.82 19.90 -22.94
N GLY A 28 1.03 19.29 -23.84
CA GLY A 28 1.47 18.91 -25.19
C GLY A 28 2.24 17.59 -25.29
N ALA A 29 2.43 16.85 -24.18
CA ALA A 29 2.95 15.50 -24.22
C ALA A 29 1.92 14.52 -24.83
N PRO A 30 2.36 13.46 -25.53
CA PRO A 30 1.45 12.43 -26.06
C PRO A 30 0.66 11.73 -24.96
N VAL A 31 -0.59 11.34 -25.28
CA VAL A 31 -1.39 10.48 -24.41
C VAL A 31 -0.87 9.06 -24.56
N VAL A 32 -0.70 8.36 -23.43
CA VAL A 32 -0.24 6.96 -23.42
C VAL A 32 -1.34 6.11 -22.82
N ASP A 33 -1.82 5.15 -23.61
CA ASP A 33 -2.78 4.14 -23.16
C ASP A 33 -2.06 2.82 -22.90
N ALA A 34 -2.31 2.20 -21.75
CA ALA A 34 -1.74 0.89 -21.42
C ALA A 34 -2.70 -0.26 -21.77
N SER A 35 -2.14 -1.39 -22.16
CA SER A 35 -2.88 -2.61 -22.48
C SER A 35 -2.16 -3.86 -21.99
N ALA A 36 -2.94 -4.90 -21.69
CA ALA A 36 -2.44 -6.23 -21.37
C ALA A 36 -2.81 -7.22 -22.49
N LEU A 37 -1.83 -7.98 -22.99
CA LEU A 37 -2.05 -9.05 -23.97
C LEU A 37 -1.71 -10.39 -23.32
N LEU A 38 -2.69 -11.27 -23.18
CA LEU A 38 -2.52 -12.63 -22.65
C LEU A 38 -2.11 -13.56 -23.79
N LEU A 39 -0.90 -14.12 -23.71
CA LEU A 39 -0.30 -14.91 -24.78
C LEU A 39 -0.14 -16.38 -24.40
N ASP A 40 -0.46 -17.24 -25.36
CA ASP A 40 -0.25 -18.68 -25.28
C ASP A 40 1.25 -19.06 -25.40
N ALA A 41 1.52 -20.37 -25.45
CA ALA A 41 2.87 -20.90 -25.63
C ALA A 41 3.50 -20.55 -27.00
N ASN A 42 2.68 -20.25 -28.03
CA ASN A 42 3.15 -19.80 -29.33
C ASN A 42 3.44 -18.29 -29.36
N GLY A 43 3.12 -17.56 -28.28
CA GLY A 43 3.28 -16.12 -28.20
C GLY A 43 2.20 -15.36 -28.95
N LYS A 44 1.00 -15.93 -29.06
CA LYS A 44 -0.15 -15.29 -29.71
C LYS A 44 -1.32 -15.18 -28.73
N VAL A 45 -2.20 -14.20 -28.93
CA VAL A 45 -3.50 -14.17 -28.25
C VAL A 45 -4.35 -15.33 -28.75
N ARG A 46 -5.23 -15.89 -27.90
CA ARG A 46 -6.15 -16.98 -28.28
C ARG A 46 -7.41 -16.43 -28.96
N GLY A 47 -7.71 -15.16 -28.73
CA GLY A 47 -8.80 -14.41 -29.34
C GLY A 47 -8.86 -12.99 -28.78
N ASP A 48 -9.81 -12.19 -29.25
CA ASP A 48 -9.90 -10.76 -28.90
C ASP A 48 -10.09 -10.51 -27.40
N ALA A 49 -10.66 -11.47 -26.67
CA ALA A 49 -10.83 -11.41 -25.21
C ALA A 49 -9.49 -11.28 -24.45
N ASP A 50 -8.41 -11.85 -25.00
CA ASP A 50 -7.06 -11.83 -24.41
C ASP A 50 -6.35 -10.46 -24.56
N LEU A 51 -7.00 -9.46 -25.18
CA LEU A 51 -6.56 -8.07 -25.20
C LEU A 51 -7.39 -7.23 -24.22
N VAL A 52 -6.76 -6.74 -23.16
CA VAL A 52 -7.40 -5.88 -22.15
C VAL A 52 -6.85 -4.46 -22.26
N PHE A 53 -7.75 -3.48 -22.43
CA PHE A 53 -7.44 -2.07 -22.65
C PHE A 53 -8.68 -1.21 -22.35
N TYR A 54 -8.58 0.12 -22.47
CA TYR A 54 -9.67 1.02 -22.05
C TYR A 54 -11.06 0.71 -22.65
N ASN A 55 -11.16 0.22 -23.89
CA ASN A 55 -12.46 -0.10 -24.53
C ASN A 55 -12.95 -1.53 -24.22
N GLN A 56 -12.06 -2.39 -23.75
CA GLN A 56 -12.35 -3.73 -23.23
C GLN A 56 -11.63 -3.91 -21.89
N PRO A 57 -12.13 -3.26 -20.83
CA PRO A 57 -11.38 -3.10 -19.58
C PRO A 57 -11.35 -4.37 -18.72
N HIS A 58 -12.01 -5.46 -19.15
CA HIS A 58 -12.06 -6.71 -18.42
C HIS A 58 -11.79 -7.90 -19.32
N HIS A 59 -10.95 -8.82 -18.84
CA HIS A 59 -10.91 -10.17 -19.35
C HIS A 59 -12.10 -10.96 -18.80
N PRO A 60 -12.83 -11.77 -19.60
CA PRO A 60 -14.01 -12.51 -19.14
C PRO A 60 -13.80 -13.44 -17.94
N SER A 61 -12.59 -13.98 -17.75
CA SER A 61 -12.27 -14.83 -16.59
C SER A 61 -11.91 -14.04 -15.31
N GLY A 62 -11.80 -12.71 -15.40
CA GLY A 62 -11.39 -11.82 -14.32
C GLY A 62 -9.89 -11.78 -14.05
N THR A 63 -9.07 -12.39 -14.92
CA THR A 63 -7.61 -12.50 -14.77
C THR A 63 -6.86 -11.21 -15.05
N ALA A 64 -7.42 -10.32 -15.86
CA ALA A 64 -6.82 -9.05 -16.22
C ALA A 64 -7.88 -7.94 -16.30
N ARG A 65 -7.55 -6.76 -15.80
CA ARG A 65 -8.40 -5.56 -15.84
C ARG A 65 -7.59 -4.31 -16.18
N HIS A 66 -8.17 -3.40 -16.94
CA HIS A 66 -7.70 -2.02 -17.09
C HIS A 66 -8.49 -1.15 -16.12
N LEU A 67 -7.78 -0.40 -15.27
CA LEU A 67 -8.40 0.39 -14.21
C LEU A 67 -8.51 1.88 -14.55
N GLY A 68 -7.90 2.32 -15.64
CA GLY A 68 -7.86 3.73 -16.05
C GLY A 68 -6.59 4.47 -15.60
N THR A 69 -6.63 5.79 -15.80
CA THR A 69 -5.50 6.69 -15.54
C THR A 69 -5.77 7.54 -14.29
N ASN A 70 -4.81 7.67 -13.38
CA ASN A 70 -4.86 8.66 -12.31
C ASN A 70 -3.73 9.69 -12.42
N GLU A 71 -3.91 10.82 -11.73
CA GLU A 71 -2.92 11.90 -11.64
C GLU A 71 -2.61 12.23 -10.17
N ALA A 72 -1.32 12.40 -9.86
CA ALA A 72 -0.85 12.92 -8.58
C ALA A 72 0.50 13.63 -8.76
N ASN A 73 0.68 14.79 -8.11
CA ASN A 73 1.95 15.54 -8.09
C ASN A 73 2.53 15.84 -9.49
N GLY A 74 1.68 16.11 -10.49
CA GLY A 74 2.13 16.37 -11.86
C GLY A 74 2.59 15.12 -12.61
N GLN A 75 2.17 13.93 -12.17
CA GLN A 75 2.47 12.66 -12.79
C GLN A 75 1.18 11.89 -13.09
N LEU A 76 1.10 11.30 -14.28
CA LEU A 76 0.03 10.40 -14.71
C LEU A 76 0.47 8.95 -14.58
N ALA A 77 -0.44 8.07 -14.18
CA ALA A 77 -0.23 6.63 -14.18
C ALA A 77 -1.45 5.89 -14.73
N GLU A 78 -1.21 4.99 -15.69
CA GLU A 78 -2.23 4.12 -16.25
C GLU A 78 -2.14 2.72 -15.68
N TRP A 79 -3.24 2.21 -15.14
CA TRP A 79 -3.24 1.03 -14.28
C TRP A 79 -3.85 -0.19 -14.96
N LEU A 80 -3.14 -1.31 -14.81
CA LEU A 80 -3.60 -2.65 -15.14
C LEU A 80 -3.56 -3.51 -13.87
N GLU A 81 -4.51 -4.42 -13.72
CA GLU A 81 -4.54 -5.42 -12.65
C GLU A 81 -4.48 -6.82 -13.27
N ILE A 82 -3.60 -7.68 -12.76
CA ILE A 82 -3.36 -9.03 -13.28
C ILE A 82 -3.39 -10.03 -12.11
N ASP A 83 -4.43 -10.86 -12.05
CA ASP A 83 -4.59 -11.91 -11.03
C ASP A 83 -3.86 -13.19 -11.46
N LEU A 84 -2.56 -13.25 -11.14
CA LEU A 84 -1.67 -14.35 -11.56
C LEU A 84 -2.15 -15.75 -11.12
N PRO A 85 -2.71 -15.96 -9.91
CA PRO A 85 -3.34 -17.22 -9.53
C PRO A 85 -4.49 -17.68 -10.45
N ARG A 86 -5.25 -16.74 -11.01
CA ARG A 86 -6.38 -17.06 -11.89
C ARG A 86 -5.98 -17.24 -13.35
N VAL A 87 -4.79 -16.77 -13.75
CA VAL A 87 -4.31 -16.89 -15.13
C VAL A 87 -4.30 -18.36 -15.56
N GLU A 88 -4.99 -18.65 -16.66
CA GLU A 88 -5.18 -20.01 -17.15
C GLU A 88 -3.83 -20.66 -17.49
N PRO A 89 -3.70 -21.99 -17.37
CA PRO A 89 -2.43 -22.69 -17.64
C PRO A 89 -1.92 -22.54 -19.07
N GLU A 90 -2.81 -22.26 -20.04
CA GLU A 90 -2.47 -22.05 -21.45
C GLU A 90 -1.73 -20.73 -21.67
N VAL A 91 -2.02 -19.71 -20.86
CA VAL A 91 -1.37 -18.39 -20.90
C VAL A 91 0.00 -18.51 -20.25
N GLN A 92 1.04 -18.35 -21.06
CA GLN A 92 2.43 -18.41 -20.63
C GLN A 92 3.01 -17.04 -20.31
N ARG A 93 2.46 -15.99 -20.94
CA ARG A 93 2.95 -14.61 -20.85
C ARG A 93 1.80 -13.61 -20.84
N VAL A 94 1.98 -12.51 -20.13
CA VAL A 94 1.12 -11.33 -20.20
C VAL A 94 2.01 -10.14 -20.56
N LEU A 95 1.84 -9.59 -21.75
CA LEU A 95 2.58 -8.40 -22.17
C LEU A 95 1.92 -7.15 -21.63
N ILE A 96 2.75 -6.20 -21.22
CA ILE A 96 2.36 -4.84 -20.88
C ILE A 96 2.77 -3.95 -22.05
N ALA A 97 1.80 -3.59 -22.87
CA ALA A 97 2.01 -2.75 -24.04
C ALA A 97 1.45 -1.35 -23.81
N GLY A 98 2.04 -0.36 -24.48
CA GLY A 98 1.54 1.00 -24.54
C GLY A 98 1.36 1.46 -25.99
N SER A 99 0.39 2.32 -26.23
CA SER A 99 0.24 3.09 -27.47
C SER A 99 0.22 4.58 -27.19
N CYS A 100 0.78 5.37 -28.10
CA CYS A 100 0.71 6.82 -28.04
C CYS A 100 -0.36 7.36 -29.00
N ASP A 101 -1.20 8.27 -28.52
CA ASP A 101 -2.01 9.16 -29.36
C ASP A 101 -1.41 10.58 -29.34
N GLY A 102 -1.43 11.23 -30.51
CA GLY A 102 -0.92 12.58 -30.69
C GLY A 102 0.61 12.74 -30.71
N GLY A 103 1.39 11.65 -30.81
CA GLY A 103 2.85 11.72 -30.93
C GLY A 103 3.59 10.38 -30.82
N VAL A 104 4.86 10.41 -30.41
CA VAL A 104 5.76 9.25 -30.30
C VAL A 104 6.28 9.08 -28.87
N PHE A 105 6.66 7.85 -28.50
CA PHE A 105 7.12 7.54 -27.14
C PHE A 105 8.38 8.30 -26.71
N GLY A 106 9.30 8.64 -27.62
CA GLY A 106 10.48 9.46 -27.31
C GLY A 106 10.14 10.91 -26.92
N SER A 107 8.89 11.35 -27.12
CA SER A 107 8.38 12.65 -26.63
C SER A 107 7.59 12.55 -25.33
N VAL A 108 7.48 11.36 -24.73
CA VAL A 108 6.79 11.13 -23.45
C VAL A 108 7.79 11.33 -22.30
N PRO A 109 7.67 12.41 -21.50
CA PRO A 109 8.62 12.69 -20.44
C PRO A 109 8.44 11.73 -19.25
N GLY A 110 9.56 11.19 -18.75
CA GLY A 110 9.59 10.40 -17.52
C GLY A 110 8.79 9.08 -17.60
N LEU A 111 8.86 8.38 -18.73
CA LEU A 111 8.17 7.11 -18.94
C LEU A 111 8.79 5.97 -18.13
N TYR A 112 7.97 5.26 -17.36
CA TYR A 112 8.40 4.03 -16.69
C TYR A 112 7.23 3.10 -16.42
N VAL A 113 7.51 1.81 -16.18
CA VAL A 113 6.53 0.85 -15.69
C VAL A 113 6.89 0.42 -14.27
N GLN A 114 5.88 0.30 -13.41
CA GLN A 114 6.02 -0.16 -12.05
C GLN A 114 5.05 -1.32 -11.80
N VAL A 115 5.54 -2.38 -11.17
CA VAL A 115 4.73 -3.52 -10.72
C VAL A 115 4.63 -3.47 -9.21
N LEU A 116 3.41 -3.56 -8.70
CA LEU A 116 3.06 -3.60 -7.29
C LEU A 116 2.25 -4.86 -7.00
N THR A 117 2.23 -5.30 -5.74
CA THR A 117 1.26 -6.30 -5.28
C THR A 117 -0.14 -5.70 -5.22
N GLY A 118 -1.17 -6.52 -5.06
CA GLY A 118 -2.55 -6.06 -4.89
C GLY A 118 -2.73 -5.16 -3.67
N ALA A 119 -1.91 -5.36 -2.63
CA ALA A 119 -1.86 -4.50 -1.45
C ALA A 119 -1.13 -3.15 -1.69
N GLY A 120 -0.63 -2.90 -2.91
CA GLY A 120 0.09 -1.67 -3.26
C GLY A 120 1.57 -1.68 -2.87
N VAL A 121 2.18 -2.85 -2.60
CA VAL A 121 3.60 -2.96 -2.26
C VAL A 121 4.45 -2.95 -3.54
N PRO A 122 5.42 -2.03 -3.70
CA PRO A 122 6.22 -1.99 -4.93
C PRO A 122 7.18 -3.18 -5.09
N VAL A 123 6.96 -3.97 -6.14
CA VAL A 123 7.77 -5.15 -6.50
C VAL A 123 8.96 -4.75 -7.35
N THR A 124 8.72 -4.13 -8.52
CA THR A 124 9.79 -3.74 -9.45
C THR A 124 9.44 -2.51 -10.27
N LEU A 125 10.47 -1.83 -10.78
CA LEU A 125 10.35 -0.66 -11.64
C LEU A 125 11.34 -0.77 -12.80
N TYR A 126 10.89 -0.39 -14.00
CA TYR A 126 11.71 -0.24 -15.19
C TYR A 126 11.47 1.14 -15.82
N ALA A 127 12.51 1.97 -15.84
CA ALA A 127 12.50 3.27 -16.53
C ALA A 127 12.83 3.09 -18.01
N VAL A 128 12.04 3.74 -18.87
CA VAL A 128 12.21 3.69 -20.32
C VAL A 128 12.93 4.97 -20.77
N ASP A 129 14.24 4.88 -20.89
CA ASP A 129 15.10 6.02 -21.25
C ASP A 129 15.54 6.00 -22.73
N ASP A 130 15.18 4.95 -23.48
CA ASP A 130 15.66 4.67 -24.84
C ASP A 130 14.55 4.61 -25.91
N ALA A 131 13.34 5.07 -25.60
CA ALA A 131 12.27 5.19 -26.58
C ALA A 131 12.57 6.29 -27.60
N THR A 132 12.17 6.09 -28.86
CA THR A 132 12.49 7.02 -29.95
C THR A 132 11.24 7.40 -30.75
N THR A 133 11.12 6.96 -32.00
CA THR A 133 10.07 7.39 -32.94
C THR A 133 8.86 6.47 -32.97
N GLU A 134 8.77 5.50 -32.06
CA GLU A 134 7.73 4.48 -32.08
C GLU A 134 6.41 4.99 -31.47
N THR A 135 5.28 4.51 -31.99
CA THR A 135 3.92 4.86 -31.52
C THR A 135 3.23 3.72 -30.78
N ALA A 136 3.81 2.52 -30.81
CA ALA A 136 3.44 1.41 -29.94
C ALA A 136 4.70 0.79 -29.33
N PHE A 137 4.57 0.25 -28.12
CA PHE A 137 5.72 -0.13 -27.32
C PHE A 137 5.39 -1.29 -26.38
N VAL A 138 6.15 -2.37 -26.41
CA VAL A 138 6.09 -3.42 -25.38
C VAL A 138 7.05 -3.00 -24.27
N ILE A 139 6.47 -2.54 -23.17
CA ILE A 139 7.23 -1.97 -22.05
C ILE A 139 7.83 -3.11 -21.20
N GLY A 140 7.03 -4.14 -20.91
CA GLY A 140 7.47 -5.30 -20.13
C GLY A 140 6.57 -6.52 -20.34
N GLU A 141 6.95 -7.63 -19.71
CA GLU A 141 6.17 -8.87 -19.72
C GLU A 141 6.20 -9.58 -18.37
N LEU A 142 5.06 -10.14 -17.97
CA LEU A 142 4.95 -11.15 -16.93
C LEU A 142 5.00 -12.53 -17.60
N TYR A 143 5.84 -13.45 -17.12
CA TYR A 143 5.97 -14.77 -17.74
C TYR A 143 6.20 -15.88 -16.72
N ARG A 144 5.73 -17.09 -17.03
CA ARG A 144 5.95 -18.28 -16.21
C ARG A 144 7.38 -18.80 -16.35
N ARG A 145 8.01 -19.15 -15.23
CA ARG A 145 9.31 -19.82 -15.19
C ARG A 145 9.49 -20.60 -13.89
N ASP A 146 9.95 -21.85 -13.99
CA ASP A 146 10.32 -22.70 -12.85
C ASP A 146 9.23 -22.72 -11.74
N SER A 147 7.98 -22.99 -12.14
CA SER A 147 6.75 -22.99 -11.32
C SER A 147 6.28 -21.64 -10.73
N GLY A 148 6.99 -20.54 -10.98
CA GLY A 148 6.61 -19.18 -10.55
C GLY A 148 6.41 -18.20 -11.70
N TRP A 149 6.18 -16.93 -11.34
CA TRP A 149 6.07 -15.81 -12.27
C TRP A 149 7.26 -14.87 -12.15
N LYS A 150 7.66 -14.27 -13.28
CA LYS A 150 8.71 -13.25 -13.34
C LYS A 150 8.25 -12.07 -14.18
N PHE A 151 8.72 -10.88 -13.84
CA PHE A 151 8.61 -9.70 -14.69
C PHE A 151 9.92 -9.48 -15.45
N ARG A 152 9.85 -9.17 -16.75
CA ARG A 152 10.98 -8.77 -17.58
C ARG A 152 10.74 -7.38 -18.17
N ALA A 153 11.74 -6.51 -18.09
CA ALA A 153 11.78 -5.26 -18.82
C ALA A 153 12.09 -5.54 -20.29
N VAL A 154 11.18 -5.17 -21.20
CA VAL A 154 11.32 -5.49 -22.63
C VAL A 154 11.84 -4.29 -23.41
N GLY A 155 11.15 -3.15 -23.32
CA GLY A 155 11.59 -1.92 -23.96
C GLY A 155 11.59 -1.96 -25.50
N GLN A 156 10.64 -2.66 -26.12
CA GLN A 156 10.62 -2.86 -27.58
C GLN A 156 9.58 -1.98 -28.26
N GLY A 157 10.05 -1.02 -29.06
CA GLY A 157 9.18 -0.15 -29.86
C GLY A 157 8.79 -0.77 -31.21
N TYR A 158 7.63 -0.35 -31.72
CA TYR A 158 7.08 -0.72 -33.01
C TYR A 158 6.89 0.54 -33.86
N ALA A 159 7.74 0.72 -34.87
CA ALA A 159 7.63 1.83 -35.82
C ALA A 159 6.36 1.73 -36.70
N SER A 160 5.87 0.51 -36.93
CA SER A 160 4.58 0.23 -37.59
C SER A 160 3.37 0.49 -36.70
N GLY A 161 3.58 1.00 -35.48
CA GLY A 161 2.53 1.33 -34.53
C GLY A 161 1.75 0.12 -34.03
N LEU A 162 0.56 0.41 -33.47
CA LEU A 162 -0.29 -0.60 -32.82
C LEU A 162 -0.70 -1.71 -33.78
N ALA A 163 -0.91 -1.41 -35.07
CA ALA A 163 -1.24 -2.40 -36.08
C ALA A 163 -0.14 -3.46 -36.28
N GLY A 164 1.14 -3.06 -36.25
CA GLY A 164 2.24 -4.01 -36.33
C GLY A 164 2.38 -4.85 -35.06
N LEU A 165 2.24 -4.22 -33.89
CA LEU A 165 2.21 -4.94 -32.60
C LEU A 165 1.06 -5.96 -32.58
N ALA A 166 -0.14 -5.55 -32.98
CA ALA A 166 -1.32 -6.41 -33.05
C ALA A 166 -1.08 -7.62 -33.98
N THR A 167 -0.53 -7.40 -35.16
CA THR A 167 -0.20 -8.46 -36.12
C THR A 167 0.83 -9.45 -35.54
N ASP A 168 1.87 -8.94 -34.89
CA ASP A 168 2.93 -9.75 -34.28
C ASP A 168 2.41 -10.62 -33.12
N PHE A 169 1.31 -10.25 -32.49
CA PHE A 169 0.65 -11.05 -31.43
C PHE A 169 -0.64 -11.75 -31.86
N GLY A 170 -1.01 -11.68 -33.15
CA GLY A 170 -2.12 -12.46 -33.71
C GLY A 170 -3.51 -11.85 -33.53
N ILE A 171 -3.59 -10.56 -33.24
CA ILE A 171 -4.84 -9.81 -33.17
C ILE A 171 -5.26 -9.45 -34.61
N ALA A 172 -6.49 -9.82 -34.99
CA ALA A 172 -7.03 -9.45 -36.29
C ALA A 172 -7.39 -7.95 -36.29
N VAL A 173 -6.71 -7.16 -37.11
CA VAL A 173 -7.04 -5.74 -37.28
C VAL A 173 -8.06 -5.62 -38.40
N ASP A 174 -9.34 -5.39 -38.07
CA ASP A 174 -10.33 -4.98 -39.06
C ASP A 174 -9.90 -3.63 -39.64
N GLY A 175 -9.57 -3.64 -40.93
CA GLY A 175 -8.71 -2.66 -41.61
C GLY A 175 -9.29 -1.25 -41.82
N GLY A 176 -9.70 -0.56 -40.76
CA GLY A 176 -10.14 0.84 -40.81
C GLY A 176 -9.00 1.87 -40.79
N GLU A 177 -7.93 1.64 -40.03
CA GLU A 177 -6.82 2.59 -39.87
C GLU A 177 -5.64 2.33 -40.81
N ALA A 178 -5.37 1.06 -41.13
CA ALA A 178 -4.38 0.70 -42.16
C ALA A 178 -4.75 1.30 -43.53
N ALA A 179 -6.05 1.42 -43.81
CA ALA A 179 -6.56 2.03 -45.03
C ALA A 179 -6.33 3.55 -45.11
N GLN A 180 -6.28 4.28 -43.98
CA GLN A 180 -6.06 5.73 -44.00
C GLN A 180 -4.57 6.09 -44.13
N ALA A 181 -3.69 5.34 -43.46
CA ALA A 181 -2.24 5.48 -43.61
C ALA A 181 -1.76 5.05 -45.00
N GLN A 182 -2.38 4.02 -45.59
CA GLN A 182 -2.11 3.62 -46.98
C GLN A 182 -2.80 4.54 -47.99
N ALA A 183 -3.98 5.09 -47.72
CA ALA A 183 -4.64 6.05 -48.62
C ALA A 183 -3.85 7.37 -48.73
N GLN A 184 -3.24 7.88 -47.65
CA GLN A 184 -2.37 9.06 -47.73
C GLN A 184 -1.07 8.79 -48.50
N ALA A 185 -0.54 7.56 -48.45
CA ALA A 185 0.61 7.14 -49.25
C ALA A 185 0.25 6.81 -50.72
N GLN A 186 -0.98 6.39 -50.99
CA GLN A 186 -1.43 5.94 -52.33
C GLN A 186 -2.13 7.02 -53.17
N VAL A 187 -2.67 8.08 -52.55
CA VAL A 187 -3.19 9.26 -53.30
C VAL A 187 -2.09 9.98 -54.08
N GLN A 188 -0.80 9.79 -53.73
CA GLN A 188 0.33 10.33 -54.49
C GLN A 188 0.73 9.49 -55.72
N VAL A 189 0.20 8.28 -55.92
CA VAL A 189 0.72 7.34 -56.95
C VAL A 189 -0.30 6.90 -58.01
N GLN A 190 -1.62 7.09 -57.83
CA GLN A 190 -2.63 6.58 -58.78
C GLN A 190 -3.61 7.64 -59.31
N VAL A 191 -3.11 8.51 -60.20
CA VAL A 191 -3.95 9.13 -61.25
C VAL A 191 -3.75 8.32 -62.53
N GLN A 192 -4.36 7.13 -62.64
CA GLN A 192 -4.61 6.41 -63.90
C GLN A 192 -5.53 5.20 -63.64
N ALA A 193 -6.73 5.24 -64.25
CA ALA A 193 -7.86 4.31 -64.18
C ALA A 193 -7.60 2.98 -64.98
N PRO A 194 -8.55 2.01 -65.15
CA PRO A 194 -9.97 1.95 -64.76
C PRO A 194 -10.49 0.60 -64.18
N ALA A 195 -11.82 0.53 -64.09
CA ALA A 195 -12.74 -0.28 -63.27
C ALA A 195 -13.01 -1.75 -63.66
N ASP A 196 -13.91 -2.36 -62.85
CA ASP A 196 -14.63 -3.66 -62.95
C ASP A 196 -14.02 -4.78 -62.04
N ALA A 197 -14.74 -5.55 -61.21
CA ALA A 197 -16.17 -5.89 -61.12
C ALA A 197 -16.56 -6.40 -59.71
N VAL A 198 -17.87 -6.38 -59.41
CA VAL A 198 -18.56 -6.92 -58.20
C VAL A 198 -19.20 -8.30 -58.54
N PRO A 199 -19.32 -9.26 -57.60
CA PRO A 199 -20.67 -9.70 -57.20
C PRO A 199 -20.84 -10.17 -55.72
N ALA A 200 -22.07 -10.03 -55.22
CA ALA A 200 -22.67 -10.59 -53.99
C ALA A 200 -23.53 -11.86 -54.31
N PRO A 201 -24.47 -12.39 -53.47
CA PRO A 201 -24.56 -12.62 -52.02
C PRO A 201 -24.98 -14.10 -51.64
N MET A 202 -25.18 -14.32 -50.33
CA MET A 202 -25.62 -15.52 -49.57
C MET A 202 -26.92 -16.26 -50.00
N PRO A 203 -27.20 -17.42 -49.38
CA PRO A 203 -28.56 -17.81 -48.97
C PRO A 203 -28.71 -18.19 -47.47
N ALA A 204 -29.86 -17.78 -46.89
CA ALA A 204 -30.47 -18.18 -45.60
C ALA A 204 -31.23 -19.54 -45.72
N PHE A 205 -31.58 -20.33 -44.70
CA PHE A 205 -32.49 -20.19 -43.53
C PHE A 205 -32.34 -21.51 -42.71
N ALA A 206 -32.58 -21.63 -41.39
CA ALA A 206 -33.88 -21.92 -40.76
C ALA A 206 -33.74 -22.25 -39.24
N PRO A 207 -34.84 -22.24 -38.43
CA PRO A 207 -34.87 -21.90 -36.98
C PRO A 207 -34.96 -23.10 -35.98
N PRO A 208 -34.89 -22.86 -34.64
CA PRO A 208 -34.87 -23.90 -33.60
C PRO A 208 -36.25 -24.17 -32.95
N PRO A 209 -36.44 -25.32 -32.27
CA PRO A 209 -37.63 -25.60 -31.46
C PRO A 209 -37.45 -25.30 -29.95
N ALA A 210 -38.57 -25.05 -29.27
CA ALA A 210 -38.73 -24.83 -27.82
C ALA A 210 -39.66 -25.93 -27.19
N PRO A 211 -40.11 -25.86 -25.93
CA PRO A 211 -39.41 -26.24 -24.69
C PRO A 211 -40.25 -27.18 -23.74
N ALA A 212 -39.77 -27.32 -22.49
CA ALA A 212 -40.45 -27.70 -21.22
C ALA A 212 -40.24 -29.15 -20.69
N PRO A 213 -40.49 -29.48 -19.38
CA PRO A 213 -40.93 -28.66 -18.23
C PRO A 213 -40.13 -28.88 -16.90
N ALA A 214 -40.62 -28.25 -15.82
CA ALA A 214 -40.01 -28.04 -14.50
C ALA A 214 -40.33 -29.08 -13.40
N ALA A 215 -39.58 -28.92 -12.28
CA ALA A 215 -39.90 -29.15 -10.86
C ALA A 215 -39.39 -30.42 -10.15
N ALA A 216 -38.62 -30.21 -9.06
CA ALA A 216 -38.85 -30.84 -7.75
C ALA A 216 -38.00 -30.14 -6.65
N GLN A 217 -38.67 -29.73 -5.56
CA GLN A 217 -38.12 -29.10 -4.35
C GLN A 217 -37.54 -30.14 -3.38
N ALA A 218 -36.56 -29.75 -2.55
CA ALA A 218 -35.99 -30.55 -1.47
C ALA A 218 -36.37 -29.98 -0.07
N PRO A 219 -36.45 -30.83 0.98
CA PRO A 219 -37.10 -30.48 2.25
C PRO A 219 -36.21 -29.73 3.26
N VAL A 220 -36.91 -29.00 4.14
CA VAL A 220 -36.44 -28.19 5.27
C VAL A 220 -36.06 -29.05 6.47
N TYR A 221 -34.90 -28.80 7.09
CA TYR A 221 -34.54 -29.35 8.41
C TYR A 221 -34.57 -28.25 9.48
N ALA A 222 -35.22 -28.56 10.61
CA ALA A 222 -35.42 -27.68 11.75
C ALA A 222 -34.13 -27.43 12.56
N ARG A 223 -33.96 -26.19 13.06
CA ARG A 223 -32.85 -25.75 13.93
C ARG A 223 -33.22 -25.92 15.41
N ALA A 224 -32.28 -26.40 16.22
CA ALA A 224 -32.36 -26.46 17.69
C ALA A 224 -31.93 -25.11 18.34
N PRO A 225 -32.35 -24.80 19.58
CA PRO A 225 -32.16 -23.48 20.18
C PRO A 225 -30.75 -23.27 20.75
N VAL A 226 -30.22 -22.05 20.61
CA VAL A 226 -28.95 -21.59 21.20
C VAL A 226 -29.22 -20.81 22.49
N VAL A 227 -28.36 -21.04 23.48
CA VAL A 227 -28.32 -20.47 24.83
C VAL A 227 -28.00 -18.97 24.78
N GLN A 228 -28.78 -18.16 25.52
CA GLN A 228 -28.55 -16.72 25.70
C GLN A 228 -27.45 -16.49 26.76
N ASP A 229 -26.36 -15.83 26.37
CA ASP A 229 -25.49 -15.10 27.30
C ASP A 229 -25.52 -13.60 26.94
N ALA A 230 -25.50 -12.78 27.99
CA ALA A 230 -25.92 -11.37 27.99
C ALA A 230 -25.05 -10.42 27.14
N VAL A 231 -25.73 -9.58 26.34
CA VAL A 231 -25.17 -8.45 25.59
C VAL A 231 -25.12 -7.20 26.50
N PRO A 232 -24.00 -6.46 26.58
CA PRO A 232 -23.96 -5.15 27.22
C PRO A 232 -24.66 -4.09 26.36
N THR A 233 -25.42 -3.22 27.03
CA THR A 233 -26.30 -2.17 26.50
C THR A 233 -25.72 -1.38 25.31
N PRO A 234 -26.41 -1.29 24.16
CA PRO A 234 -26.07 -0.37 23.08
C PRO A 234 -26.26 1.09 23.53
N ALA A 235 -25.25 1.92 23.29
CA ALA A 235 -25.36 3.36 23.39
C ALA A 235 -26.44 3.86 22.41
N GLN A 236 -27.34 4.71 22.90
CA GLN A 236 -28.39 5.34 22.10
C GLN A 236 -27.76 6.17 20.97
N TYR A 237 -28.02 5.77 19.72
CA TYR A 237 -27.71 6.59 18.56
C TYR A 237 -28.66 7.78 18.53
N ALA A 238 -28.09 8.99 18.63
CA ALA A 238 -28.83 10.22 18.43
C ALA A 238 -29.23 10.31 16.95
N VAL A 239 -30.54 10.51 16.70
CA VAL A 239 -31.10 10.85 15.40
C VAL A 239 -30.41 12.13 14.89
N PRO A 240 -29.78 12.14 13.69
CA PRO A 240 -29.23 13.37 13.14
C PRO A 240 -30.37 14.34 12.84
N THR A 241 -30.29 15.52 13.43
CA THR A 241 -31.19 16.65 13.14
C THR A 241 -31.07 17.04 11.65
N PRO A 242 -32.17 17.37 10.95
CA PRO A 242 -32.10 17.74 9.54
C PRO A 242 -31.35 19.08 9.39
N VAL A 243 -30.11 19.00 8.93
CA VAL A 243 -29.33 20.19 8.58
C VAL A 243 -29.85 20.70 7.23
N GLN A 244 -30.71 21.72 7.27
CA GLN A 244 -30.91 22.61 6.13
C GLN A 244 -29.61 23.40 5.89
N ASN A 245 -28.69 22.82 5.14
CA ASN A 245 -27.61 23.58 4.51
C ASN A 245 -27.82 23.50 3.00
N ALA A 246 -28.31 24.60 2.43
CA ALA A 246 -28.10 24.88 1.02
C ALA A 246 -26.59 24.89 0.77
N VAL A 247 -26.10 23.88 0.06
CA VAL A 247 -24.71 23.83 -0.41
C VAL A 247 -24.51 25.02 -1.37
N PRO A 248 -23.44 25.83 -1.22
CA PRO A 248 -23.14 26.88 -2.19
C PRO A 248 -22.91 26.25 -3.57
N VAL A 249 -23.38 26.93 -4.61
CA VAL A 249 -23.19 26.56 -6.03
C VAL A 249 -21.72 26.76 -6.42
N GLN A 250 -20.83 25.88 -6.00
CA GLN A 250 -19.51 25.68 -6.61
C GLN A 250 -19.26 24.17 -6.66
N ASP A 251 -18.82 23.70 -7.83
CA ASP A 251 -18.64 22.31 -8.26
C ASP A 251 -19.92 21.60 -8.70
N ARG A 252 -20.52 22.13 -9.77
CA ARG A 252 -21.48 21.36 -10.58
C ARG A 252 -20.75 20.17 -11.18
N VAL A 253 -21.27 18.96 -10.93
CA VAL A 253 -21.00 17.76 -11.75
C VAL A 253 -21.03 18.18 -13.23
N PRO A 254 -20.01 17.85 -14.05
CA PRO A 254 -19.98 18.24 -15.45
C PRO A 254 -21.29 17.88 -16.16
N HIS A 255 -21.74 18.73 -17.09
CA HIS A 255 -22.97 18.55 -17.88
C HIS A 255 -23.03 17.24 -18.70
N THR A 256 -21.97 16.44 -18.67
CA THR A 256 -21.82 15.14 -19.35
C THR A 256 -22.62 13.99 -18.73
N PHE A 257 -23.14 14.13 -17.50
CA PHE A 257 -23.82 13.02 -16.81
C PHE A 257 -25.30 12.85 -17.12
N GLY A 258 -25.99 13.93 -17.46
CA GLY A 258 -27.43 13.88 -17.72
C GLY A 258 -28.04 15.27 -17.85
N PRO A 259 -29.30 15.34 -18.30
CA PRO A 259 -29.98 16.60 -18.51
C PRO A 259 -30.18 17.38 -17.20
N GLN A 260 -30.07 18.70 -17.29
CA GLN A 260 -30.38 19.62 -16.20
C GLN A 260 -31.84 20.06 -16.28
N PHE A 261 -32.58 19.96 -15.17
CA PHE A 261 -33.98 20.39 -15.09
C PHE A 261 -34.40 20.67 -13.63
N PRO A 262 -35.44 21.48 -13.39
CA PRO A 262 -35.98 21.71 -12.05
C PRO A 262 -36.59 20.43 -11.45
N SER A 263 -36.39 20.20 -10.16
CA SER A 263 -36.97 19.03 -9.50
C SER A 263 -38.50 19.09 -9.48
N PHE A 264 -39.13 17.98 -9.85
CA PHE A 264 -40.57 17.76 -9.66
C PHE A 264 -40.81 17.18 -8.26
N VAL A 265 -41.89 17.58 -7.59
CA VAL A 265 -42.25 17.10 -6.25
C VAL A 265 -43.73 16.78 -6.19
N ARG A 266 -44.08 15.62 -5.63
CA ARG A 266 -45.44 15.19 -5.38
C ARG A 266 -45.55 14.62 -3.96
N ARG A 267 -46.66 14.93 -3.30
CA ARG A 267 -47.05 14.31 -2.03
C ARG A 267 -48.37 13.60 -2.21
N GLY A 268 -48.59 12.52 -1.47
CA GLY A 268 -49.84 11.79 -1.47
C GLY A 268 -49.96 10.89 -0.25
N HIS A 269 -51.04 10.12 -0.25
CA HIS A 269 -51.42 9.19 0.81
C HIS A 269 -51.96 7.92 0.17
N GLY A 270 -51.56 6.76 0.68
CA GLY A 270 -52.03 5.49 0.16
C GLY A 270 -51.57 5.23 -1.29
N ASN A 271 -52.26 4.32 -1.97
CA ASN A 271 -51.96 3.99 -3.37
C ASN A 271 -52.33 5.15 -4.33
N ASP A 272 -51.45 5.46 -5.29
CA ASP A 272 -51.68 6.49 -6.32
C ASP A 272 -50.96 6.18 -7.64
N VAL A 273 -51.31 6.88 -8.72
CA VAL A 273 -50.55 6.89 -9.97
C VAL A 273 -50.19 8.31 -10.34
N VAL A 274 -48.90 8.63 -10.21
CA VAL A 274 -48.34 9.95 -10.49
C VAL A 274 -47.93 10.03 -11.96
N THR A 275 -48.44 11.03 -12.66
CA THR A 275 -47.91 11.43 -13.99
C THR A 275 -47.06 12.66 -13.80
N VAL A 276 -45.81 12.61 -14.22
CA VAL A 276 -44.89 13.74 -14.08
C VAL A 276 -45.21 14.74 -15.19
N ASP A 277 -45.85 15.85 -14.83
CA ASP A 277 -46.29 16.93 -15.71
C ASP A 277 -45.26 18.06 -15.87
N ALA A 278 -43.99 17.77 -15.51
CA ALA A 278 -42.85 18.64 -15.76
C ALA A 278 -42.14 18.26 -17.07
N PRO A 279 -41.54 19.24 -17.78
CA PRO A 279 -40.74 18.97 -18.98
C PRO A 279 -39.39 18.36 -18.61
N ILE A 280 -39.39 17.07 -18.26
CA ILE A 280 -38.19 16.31 -17.92
C ILE A 280 -37.57 15.78 -19.22
N PRO A 281 -36.30 16.13 -19.54
CA PRO A 281 -35.67 15.64 -20.75
C PRO A 281 -35.43 14.13 -20.70
N PRO A 282 -35.35 13.45 -21.86
CA PRO A 282 -34.94 12.06 -21.92
C PRO A 282 -33.52 11.89 -21.38
N GLY A 283 -33.27 10.85 -20.61
CA GLY A 283 -31.98 10.66 -19.93
C GLY A 283 -32.10 10.06 -18.53
N PRO A 284 -30.96 9.86 -17.86
CA PRO A 284 -30.94 9.41 -16.48
C PRO A 284 -31.54 10.48 -15.55
N VAL A 285 -32.43 10.06 -14.66
CA VAL A 285 -33.04 10.91 -13.63
C VAL A 285 -33.03 10.19 -12.28
N ILE A 286 -32.92 10.94 -11.20
CA ILE A 286 -33.00 10.40 -9.84
C ILE A 286 -34.45 10.48 -9.39
N ILE A 287 -34.99 9.33 -8.95
CA ILE A 287 -36.21 9.27 -8.16
C ILE A 287 -35.82 9.22 -6.69
N GLU A 288 -36.26 10.21 -5.94
CA GLU A 288 -36.15 10.24 -4.49
C GLU A 288 -37.54 10.06 -3.89
N ALA A 289 -37.72 9.11 -2.97
CA ALA A 289 -39.01 8.91 -2.32
C ALA A 289 -38.82 8.56 -0.85
N TRP A 290 -39.77 8.99 -0.02
CA TRP A 290 -39.76 8.69 1.42
C TRP A 290 -41.15 8.66 2.05
N HIS A 291 -41.24 7.93 3.15
CA HIS A 291 -42.35 7.95 4.11
C HIS A 291 -41.78 7.89 5.53
N GLU A 292 -42.53 8.34 6.52
CA GLU A 292 -42.06 8.42 7.92
C GLU A 292 -42.69 7.36 8.83
N GLU A 293 -43.79 6.75 8.39
CA GLU A 293 -44.60 5.83 9.18
C GLU A 293 -44.33 4.36 8.81
N ASP A 294 -44.61 3.42 9.72
CA ASP A 294 -44.51 1.98 9.47
C ASP A 294 -45.60 1.51 8.49
N GLY A 295 -45.24 0.70 7.50
CA GLY A 295 -46.15 0.23 6.46
C GLY A 295 -45.45 -0.15 5.16
N TYR A 296 -46.22 -0.76 4.25
CA TYR A 296 -45.74 -1.10 2.92
C TYR A 296 -45.52 0.18 2.08
N PHE A 297 -44.41 0.24 1.37
CA PHE A 297 -44.12 1.31 0.40
C PHE A 297 -43.42 0.76 -0.85
N CYS A 298 -43.97 1.08 -2.02
CA CYS A 298 -43.51 0.59 -3.31
C CYS A 298 -43.67 1.67 -4.39
N VAL A 299 -42.69 1.76 -5.28
CA VAL A 299 -42.70 2.66 -6.44
C VAL A 299 -42.30 1.88 -7.68
N GLU A 300 -43.14 1.94 -8.72
CA GLU A 300 -42.90 1.28 -10.01
C GLU A 300 -43.04 2.29 -11.14
N THR A 301 -42.17 2.22 -12.16
CA THR A 301 -42.40 2.95 -13.41
C THR A 301 -43.44 2.24 -14.27
N LEU A 302 -44.17 2.99 -15.08
CA LEU A 302 -45.15 2.45 -16.01
C LEU A 302 -44.67 2.55 -17.47
N ASP A 303 -44.88 1.48 -18.23
CA ASP A 303 -44.59 1.41 -19.65
C ASP A 303 -45.62 2.20 -20.49
N ARG A 304 -45.39 2.26 -21.81
CA ARG A 304 -46.30 2.91 -22.76
C ARG A 304 -47.70 2.29 -22.84
N ARG A 305 -47.89 1.07 -22.33
CA ARG A 305 -49.16 0.34 -22.24
C ARG A 305 -49.80 0.49 -20.86
N ASN A 306 -49.22 1.32 -19.99
CA ASN A 306 -49.65 1.50 -18.60
C ASN A 306 -49.58 0.20 -17.78
N LYS A 307 -48.56 -0.63 -18.05
CA LYS A 307 -48.17 -1.80 -17.27
C LYS A 307 -46.91 -1.49 -16.47
N ASP A 308 -46.74 -2.20 -15.36
CA ASP A 308 -45.54 -2.12 -14.53
C ASP A 308 -44.30 -2.45 -15.41
N ASP A 309 -43.27 -1.60 -15.37
CA ASP A 309 -42.05 -1.69 -16.20
C ASP A 309 -40.83 -1.99 -15.32
N GLU A 310 -40.43 -1.03 -14.48
CA GLU A 310 -39.27 -1.15 -13.59
C GLU A 310 -39.69 -0.92 -12.13
N LEU A 311 -39.33 -1.85 -11.24
CA LEU A 311 -39.52 -1.72 -9.81
C LEU A 311 -38.42 -0.82 -9.24
N VAL A 312 -38.79 0.36 -8.73
CA VAL A 312 -37.86 1.37 -8.23
C VAL A 312 -37.57 1.18 -6.75
N PHE A 313 -38.62 1.03 -5.95
CA PHE A 313 -38.53 0.76 -4.51
C PHE A 313 -39.56 -0.28 -4.12
N ASN A 314 -39.22 -1.15 -3.16
CA ASN A 314 -40.14 -2.06 -2.50
C ASN A 314 -39.62 -2.31 -1.08
N THR A 315 -40.32 -1.79 -0.09
CA THR A 315 -39.82 -1.79 1.29
C THR A 315 -40.95 -1.82 2.30
N THR A 316 -40.61 -2.32 3.49
CA THR A 316 -41.42 -2.23 4.72
C THR A 316 -40.62 -1.55 5.83
N ILE A 317 -39.54 -0.84 5.49
CA ILE A 317 -38.69 -0.17 6.47
C ILE A 317 -39.45 1.01 7.07
N THR A 318 -39.58 1.02 8.40
CA THR A 318 -40.11 2.16 9.14
C THR A 318 -39.24 3.39 8.90
N THR A 319 -39.86 4.47 8.42
CA THR A 319 -39.13 5.71 8.06
C THR A 319 -38.10 5.48 6.95
N PHE A 320 -38.58 5.13 5.75
CA PHE A 320 -37.74 4.95 4.57
C PHE A 320 -37.50 6.27 3.83
N ARG A 321 -36.27 6.48 3.37
CA ARG A 321 -35.93 7.47 2.33
C ARG A 321 -34.88 6.88 1.40
N GLY A 322 -35.22 6.75 0.12
CA GLY A 322 -34.36 6.13 -0.88
C GLY A 322 -34.19 6.99 -2.12
N ARG A 323 -33.04 6.83 -2.78
CA ARG A 323 -32.77 7.40 -4.11
C ARG A 323 -32.40 6.30 -5.09
N ALA A 324 -33.07 6.28 -6.23
CA ALA A 324 -32.84 5.33 -7.31
C ALA A 324 -32.63 6.08 -8.62
N LEU A 325 -31.81 5.50 -9.49
CA LEU A 325 -31.54 6.04 -10.82
C LEU A 325 -32.42 5.31 -11.84
N ILE A 326 -33.21 6.04 -12.62
CA ILE A 326 -34.02 5.46 -13.70
C ILE A 326 -33.75 6.16 -15.03
N GLN A 327 -34.14 5.52 -16.13
CA GLN A 327 -34.06 6.11 -17.47
C GLN A 327 -35.39 6.73 -17.89
N ASN A 328 -35.45 8.06 -17.99
CA ASN A 328 -36.57 8.75 -18.64
C ASN A 328 -36.52 8.55 -20.16
N ARG A 329 -37.58 8.00 -20.74
CA ARG A 329 -37.62 7.64 -22.16
C ARG A 329 -38.39 8.68 -22.99
N PRO A 330 -37.94 9.01 -24.21
CA PRO A 330 -38.54 10.08 -25.02
C PRO A 330 -39.91 9.71 -25.61
N ASP A 331 -40.27 8.42 -25.63
CA ASP A 331 -41.45 7.90 -26.30
C ASP A 331 -42.74 7.98 -25.46
N ARG A 332 -42.64 8.42 -24.19
CA ARG A 332 -43.77 8.49 -23.26
C ARG A 332 -43.52 9.48 -22.12
N PRO A 333 -44.59 10.00 -21.48
CA PRO A 333 -44.45 10.71 -20.20
C PRO A 333 -43.99 9.74 -19.10
N LEU A 334 -43.16 10.23 -18.17
CA LEU A 334 -42.78 9.48 -16.98
C LEU A 334 -44.00 9.33 -16.05
N ARG A 335 -44.37 8.09 -15.76
CA ARG A 335 -45.49 7.74 -14.89
C ARG A 335 -45.04 6.72 -13.86
N LEU A 336 -45.46 6.94 -12.62
CA LEU A 336 -45.04 6.19 -11.45
C LEU A 336 -46.28 5.70 -10.69
N LYS A 337 -46.35 4.40 -10.46
CA LYS A 337 -47.38 3.76 -9.64
C LYS A 337 -46.83 3.63 -8.22
N ILE A 338 -47.58 4.15 -7.26
CA ILE A 338 -47.23 4.15 -5.84
C ILE A 338 -48.15 3.17 -5.13
N GLY A 339 -47.56 2.19 -4.46
CA GLY A 339 -48.22 1.37 -3.46
C GLY A 339 -47.80 1.85 -2.09
N ALA A 340 -48.73 2.30 -1.24
CA ALA A 340 -48.39 2.79 0.10
C ALA A 340 -49.54 2.58 1.07
N ASP A 341 -49.22 2.36 2.35
CA ASP A 341 -50.21 2.37 3.43
C ASP A 341 -50.44 3.78 3.99
N ASN A 342 -49.41 4.65 3.96
CA ASN A 342 -49.39 5.93 4.65
C ASN A 342 -49.04 7.10 3.72
N ASP A 343 -48.76 8.28 4.31
CA ASP A 343 -48.28 9.46 3.61
C ASP A 343 -46.89 9.26 3.01
N TRP A 344 -46.71 9.78 1.80
CA TRP A 344 -45.46 9.68 1.07
C TRP A 344 -45.12 10.98 0.34
N THR A 345 -43.82 11.17 0.11
CA THR A 345 -43.31 12.21 -0.80
C THR A 345 -42.43 11.58 -1.86
N LEU A 346 -42.56 12.08 -3.08
CA LEU A 346 -41.85 11.66 -4.27
C LEU A 346 -41.23 12.89 -4.94
N MET A 347 -39.97 12.77 -5.37
CA MET A 347 -39.28 13.77 -6.16
C MET A 347 -38.63 13.14 -7.40
N VAL A 348 -38.62 13.89 -8.50
CA VAL A 348 -37.81 13.57 -9.69
C VAL A 348 -36.78 14.68 -9.89
N GLN A 349 -35.51 14.32 -9.92
CA GLN A 349 -34.38 15.24 -9.83
C GLN A 349 -33.33 14.99 -10.93
N PRO A 350 -32.56 16.01 -11.34
CA PRO A 350 -31.44 15.83 -12.27
C PRO A 350 -30.27 15.13 -11.57
N LEU A 351 -29.47 14.35 -12.31
CA LEU A 351 -28.34 13.57 -11.77
C LEU A 351 -27.28 14.43 -11.04
N SER A 352 -27.20 15.74 -11.31
CA SER A 352 -26.29 16.66 -10.61
C SER A 352 -26.61 16.88 -9.14
N VAL A 353 -27.74 16.40 -8.62
CA VAL A 353 -28.01 16.42 -7.17
C VAL A 353 -27.39 15.22 -6.44
N ALA A 354 -26.87 14.23 -7.16
CA ALA A 354 -26.17 13.09 -6.58
C ALA A 354 -25.00 13.57 -5.72
N ARG A 355 -24.78 12.87 -4.61
CA ARG A 355 -23.70 13.20 -3.68
C ARG A 355 -22.36 12.77 -4.26
N ASP A 356 -21.34 13.58 -4.02
CA ASP A 356 -19.97 13.23 -4.39
C ASP A 356 -19.41 12.17 -3.41
N MET A 357 -18.86 11.10 -3.98
CA MET A 357 -18.22 9.98 -3.29
C MET A 357 -16.70 10.11 -3.29
N THR A 358 -16.09 11.21 -3.78
CA THR A 358 -14.62 11.37 -3.77
C THR A 358 -13.99 11.26 -2.37
N GLY A 359 -14.75 11.58 -1.32
CA GLY A 359 -14.41 11.28 0.08
C GLY A 359 -15.25 10.15 0.68
N GLY A 360 -14.86 9.69 1.87
CA GLY A 360 -15.62 8.68 2.61
C GLY A 360 -17.06 9.13 2.85
N ILE A 361 -18.02 8.27 2.50
CA ILE A 361 -19.44 8.55 2.56
C ILE A 361 -20.17 7.42 3.29
N SER A 362 -21.26 7.76 3.96
CA SER A 362 -22.16 6.78 4.58
C SER A 362 -23.61 7.11 4.25
N GLY A 363 -24.43 6.07 4.29
CA GLY A 363 -25.86 6.16 4.03
C GLY A 363 -26.62 4.97 4.61
N PHE A 364 -27.92 5.00 4.38
CA PHE A 364 -28.85 3.95 4.77
C PHE A 364 -29.84 3.79 3.61
N GLY A 365 -30.13 2.56 3.21
CA GLY A 365 -31.02 2.32 2.08
C GLY A 365 -30.38 2.58 0.71
N PRO A 366 -31.17 2.56 -0.38
CA PRO A 366 -30.69 2.78 -1.73
C PRO A 366 -30.30 4.24 -1.98
N GLU A 367 -29.21 4.45 -2.74
CA GLU A 367 -28.64 5.77 -2.99
C GLU A 367 -27.98 5.87 -4.38
N VAL A 368 -27.92 7.10 -4.91
CA VAL A 368 -27.21 7.42 -6.16
C VAL A 368 -26.09 8.41 -5.86
N LEU A 369 -24.86 8.02 -6.20
CA LEU A 369 -23.65 8.79 -5.97
C LEU A 369 -22.91 9.07 -7.28
N VAL A 370 -22.01 10.02 -7.24
CA VAL A 370 -21.07 10.31 -8.34
C VAL A 370 -19.65 10.22 -7.79
N TYR A 371 -18.77 9.57 -8.54
CA TYR A 371 -17.35 9.53 -8.26
C TYR A 371 -16.58 10.26 -9.35
N THR A 372 -15.91 11.36 -9.02
CA THR A 372 -15.06 12.11 -9.98
C THR A 372 -13.56 11.94 -9.72
N GLY A 373 -13.20 11.03 -8.81
CA GLY A 373 -11.83 10.84 -8.37
C GLY A 373 -10.96 10.00 -9.32
N PRO A 374 -9.66 9.87 -9.00
CA PRO A 374 -8.71 9.01 -9.73
C PRO A 374 -9.03 7.51 -9.62
N VAL A 375 -8.24 6.63 -10.25
CA VAL A 375 -8.27 5.19 -9.91
C VAL A 375 -8.09 4.99 -8.40
N ALA A 376 -8.92 4.14 -7.80
CA ALA A 376 -8.95 3.91 -6.36
C ALA A 376 -9.33 2.48 -5.98
N ASP A 377 -9.00 2.10 -4.75
CA ASP A 377 -9.63 1.01 -4.03
C ASP A 377 -10.84 1.54 -3.27
N LEU A 378 -12.01 0.96 -3.47
CA LEU A 378 -13.21 1.29 -2.71
C LEU A 378 -13.35 0.34 -1.53
N ASP A 379 -13.11 0.83 -0.32
CA ASP A 379 -13.47 0.09 0.89
C ASP A 379 -14.97 0.20 1.11
N VAL A 380 -15.61 -0.95 1.31
CA VAL A 380 -17.05 -1.13 1.42
C VAL A 380 -17.36 -1.78 2.76
N GLU A 381 -18.23 -1.14 3.54
CA GLU A 381 -18.78 -1.72 4.76
C GLU A 381 -20.30 -1.68 4.72
N PHE A 382 -20.93 -2.80 5.06
CA PHE A 382 -22.38 -2.92 5.21
C PHE A 382 -22.69 -3.63 6.54
N ALA A 383 -23.50 -2.99 7.38
CA ALA A 383 -23.77 -3.45 8.74
C ALA A 383 -24.94 -4.46 8.83
N GLY A 384 -25.65 -4.70 7.73
CA GLY A 384 -26.90 -5.44 7.71
C GLY A 384 -28.08 -4.62 8.24
N ASP A 385 -29.27 -5.18 8.15
CA ASP A 385 -30.48 -4.70 8.84
C ASP A 385 -30.38 -4.89 10.37
N GLU A 386 -31.50 -4.69 11.09
CA GLU A 386 -31.54 -4.83 12.55
C GLU A 386 -31.11 -6.23 13.05
N ASP A 387 -31.31 -7.26 12.23
CA ASP A 387 -30.93 -8.65 12.52
C ASP A 387 -29.50 -8.98 12.03
N GLY A 388 -28.88 -8.06 11.28
CA GLY A 388 -27.57 -8.26 10.65
C GLY A 388 -27.63 -9.02 9.32
N ASP A 389 -28.85 -9.21 8.79
CA ASP A 389 -29.13 -9.77 7.47
C ASP A 389 -29.34 -8.61 6.45
N GLY A 390 -29.95 -8.88 5.29
CA GLY A 390 -30.26 -7.84 4.29
C GLY A 390 -29.33 -7.83 3.07
N TYR A 391 -29.83 -7.32 1.95
CA TYR A 391 -29.13 -7.29 0.68
C TYR A 391 -28.28 -6.02 0.54
N PHE A 392 -27.11 -6.16 -0.09
CA PHE A 392 -26.23 -5.05 -0.42
C PHE A 392 -25.58 -5.23 -1.79
N GLY A 393 -25.92 -4.32 -2.70
CA GLY A 393 -25.41 -4.24 -4.06
C GLY A 393 -24.76 -2.89 -4.34
N VAL A 394 -23.62 -2.89 -5.04
CA VAL A 394 -22.98 -1.69 -5.56
C VAL A 394 -22.63 -1.90 -7.02
N SER A 395 -23.05 -0.99 -7.88
CA SER A 395 -22.71 -1.00 -9.30
C SER A 395 -22.16 0.35 -9.73
N SER A 396 -21.32 0.35 -10.76
CA SER A 396 -20.76 1.57 -11.35
C SER A 396 -21.06 1.67 -12.84
N CYS A 397 -21.17 2.90 -13.33
CA CYS A 397 -21.43 3.20 -14.73
C CYS A 397 -20.69 4.45 -15.19
N ALA A 398 -19.88 4.33 -16.24
CA ALA A 398 -19.07 5.44 -16.77
C ALA A 398 -19.82 6.38 -17.72
N THR A 399 -20.97 5.98 -18.28
CA THR A 399 -21.71 6.81 -19.24
C THR A 399 -23.21 6.58 -19.18
N ALA A 400 -23.99 7.61 -19.49
CA ALA A 400 -25.45 7.50 -19.49
C ALA A 400 -26.04 6.47 -20.49
N ALA A 401 -25.26 6.06 -21.50
CA ALA A 401 -25.69 5.08 -22.49
C ALA A 401 -25.63 3.61 -21.99
N LYS A 402 -24.95 3.33 -20.88
CA LYS A 402 -24.69 1.96 -20.38
C LYS A 402 -25.68 1.46 -19.31
N PHE A 403 -26.65 2.27 -18.91
CA PHE A 403 -27.56 1.94 -17.79
C PHE A 403 -28.43 0.69 -17.99
N ASN A 404 -28.68 0.25 -19.24
CA ASN A 404 -29.61 -0.86 -19.48
C ASN A 404 -28.95 -2.24 -19.71
N ASP A 405 -27.63 -2.35 -19.89
CA ASP A 405 -27.00 -3.63 -20.26
C ASP A 405 -25.54 -3.82 -19.80
N ARG A 406 -24.86 -2.80 -19.25
CA ARG A 406 -23.40 -2.85 -18.98
C ARG A 406 -22.96 -2.00 -17.78
N SER A 407 -23.64 -2.11 -16.63
CA SER A 407 -23.09 -1.64 -15.35
C SER A 407 -22.06 -2.64 -14.83
N ASP A 408 -20.94 -2.13 -14.31
CA ASP A 408 -19.93 -2.97 -13.68
C ASP A 408 -20.37 -3.24 -12.24
N LEU A 409 -20.80 -4.47 -11.98
CA LEU A 409 -21.17 -4.94 -10.65
C LEU A 409 -19.92 -4.99 -9.78
N LEU A 410 -19.87 -4.14 -8.75
CA LEU A 410 -18.74 -4.06 -7.82
C LEU A 410 -18.97 -4.97 -6.62
N VAL A 411 -20.19 -4.99 -6.08
CA VAL A 411 -20.57 -5.77 -4.90
C VAL A 411 -21.97 -6.33 -5.11
N ASN A 412 -22.19 -7.58 -4.69
CA ASN A 412 -23.50 -8.22 -4.65
C ASN A 412 -23.48 -9.30 -3.57
N GLU A 413 -23.91 -8.94 -2.36
CA GLU A 413 -23.82 -9.80 -1.19
C GLU A 413 -25.07 -9.68 -0.31
N THR A 414 -25.24 -10.65 0.59
CA THR A 414 -26.28 -10.63 1.62
C THR A 414 -25.66 -10.77 3.00
N GLY A 415 -26.16 -10.01 3.97
CA GLY A 415 -25.64 -9.94 5.33
C GLY A 415 -24.42 -9.03 5.45
N ARG A 416 -23.88 -8.94 6.67
CA ARG A 416 -22.75 -8.06 7.00
C ARG A 416 -21.53 -8.27 6.11
N LEU A 417 -20.96 -7.17 5.64
CA LEU A 417 -19.84 -7.17 4.71
C LEU A 417 -18.79 -6.12 5.09
N ARG A 418 -17.52 -6.50 4.95
CA ARG A 418 -16.38 -5.58 4.89
C ARG A 418 -15.42 -6.08 3.82
N GLN A 419 -15.31 -5.35 2.71
CA GLN A 419 -14.41 -5.73 1.62
C GLN A 419 -13.86 -4.52 0.89
N THR A 420 -12.87 -4.75 0.04
CA THR A 420 -12.29 -3.73 -0.84
C THR A 420 -12.48 -4.16 -2.28
N VAL A 421 -13.00 -3.27 -3.13
CA VAL A 421 -13.21 -3.53 -4.55
C VAL A 421 -12.53 -2.44 -5.39
N PRO A 422 -11.96 -2.77 -6.56
CA PRO A 422 -11.32 -1.77 -7.41
C PRO A 422 -12.35 -0.83 -8.03
N LEU A 423 -12.01 0.45 -8.10
CA LEU A 423 -12.80 1.53 -8.68
C LEU A 423 -11.97 2.23 -9.75
N THR A 424 -12.54 2.35 -10.96
CA THR A 424 -11.85 2.99 -12.09
C THR A 424 -11.84 4.51 -11.95
N THR A 425 -11.08 5.18 -12.80
CA THR A 425 -11.10 6.65 -12.87
C THR A 425 -12.51 7.16 -13.13
N GLY A 426 -12.85 8.23 -12.42
CA GLY A 426 -14.01 9.03 -12.67
C GLY A 426 -14.00 9.71 -14.05
N PRO A 427 -15.17 10.21 -14.48
CA PRO A 427 -16.34 10.32 -13.65
C PRO A 427 -17.28 9.10 -13.80
N LEU A 428 -17.79 8.57 -12.68
CA LEU A 428 -18.68 7.40 -12.60
C LEU A 428 -19.97 7.74 -11.87
N VAL A 429 -21.07 7.14 -12.27
CA VAL A 429 -22.30 7.05 -11.46
C VAL A 429 -22.25 5.75 -10.67
N ILE A 430 -22.41 5.84 -9.36
CA ILE A 430 -22.43 4.69 -8.45
C ILE A 430 -23.85 4.53 -7.91
N THR A 431 -24.42 3.34 -8.09
CA THR A 431 -25.74 2.99 -7.55
C THR A 431 -25.54 2.02 -6.40
N VAL A 432 -26.13 2.34 -5.25
CA VAL A 432 -26.14 1.50 -4.06
C VAL A 432 -27.56 0.98 -3.85
N GLU A 433 -27.69 -0.33 -3.75
CA GLU A 433 -28.91 -1.03 -3.34
C GLU A 433 -28.63 -1.61 -1.95
N ALA A 434 -29.39 -1.21 -0.94
CA ALA A 434 -29.12 -1.64 0.43
C ALA A 434 -30.39 -1.67 1.26
N ASP A 435 -30.49 -2.65 2.17
CA ASP A 435 -31.58 -2.76 3.15
C ASP A 435 -31.21 -2.16 4.53
N GLY A 436 -29.98 -1.65 4.67
CA GLY A 436 -29.41 -1.21 5.95
C GLY A 436 -28.32 -0.14 5.81
N PRO A 437 -27.55 0.13 6.89
CA PRO A 437 -26.50 1.14 6.90
C PRO A 437 -25.24 0.66 6.18
N TRP A 438 -24.65 1.55 5.41
CA TRP A 438 -23.43 1.28 4.66
C TRP A 438 -22.44 2.45 4.70
N SER A 439 -21.17 2.17 4.46
CA SER A 439 -20.13 3.16 4.20
C SER A 439 -19.24 2.76 3.03
N LEU A 440 -18.84 3.75 2.24
CA LEU A 440 -18.00 3.62 1.06
C LEU A 440 -16.84 4.62 1.18
N THR A 441 -15.61 4.14 1.10
CA THR A 441 -14.41 4.98 1.23
C THR A 441 -13.43 4.69 0.08
N PRO A 442 -13.33 5.55 -0.94
CA PRO A 442 -12.32 5.39 -1.97
C PRO A 442 -10.92 5.79 -1.47
N ARG A 443 -9.93 4.97 -1.80
CA ARG A 443 -8.50 5.16 -1.53
C ARG A 443 -7.75 5.18 -2.85
N ALA A 444 -7.33 6.36 -3.27
CA ALA A 444 -6.59 6.53 -4.51
C ALA A 444 -5.33 5.65 -4.55
N LEU A 445 -5.04 5.04 -5.70
CA LEU A 445 -3.83 4.23 -5.86
C LEU A 445 -2.57 5.12 -5.84
N PRO A 446 -1.52 4.75 -5.08
CA PRO A 446 -0.32 5.56 -4.97
C PRO A 446 0.45 5.59 -6.30
N ILE A 447 0.77 6.78 -6.79
CA ILE A 447 1.75 6.98 -7.86
C ILE A 447 3.11 7.17 -7.19
N VAL A 448 4.02 6.22 -7.35
CA VAL A 448 5.37 6.33 -6.75
C VAL A 448 6.28 7.08 -7.72
N ASP A 449 6.42 8.39 -7.53
CA ASP A 449 7.39 9.20 -8.28
C ASP A 449 8.82 8.67 -8.02
N PRO A 450 9.58 8.27 -9.06
CA PRO A 450 10.96 7.76 -8.92
C PRO A 450 11.93 8.80 -8.35
N ALA A 451 11.69 10.09 -8.58
CA ALA A 451 12.44 11.20 -8.01
C ALA A 451 12.06 11.42 -6.54
N VAL A 452 10.80 11.26 -6.14
CA VAL A 452 10.36 11.35 -4.73
C VAL A 452 10.85 10.15 -3.92
N ALA A 453 10.83 8.94 -4.47
CA ALA A 453 11.41 7.75 -3.82
C ALA A 453 12.93 7.87 -3.63
N ARG A 454 13.63 8.51 -4.57
CA ARG A 454 15.07 8.78 -4.46
C ARG A 454 15.42 10.01 -3.61
N ALA A 455 14.58 11.04 -3.58
CA ALA A 455 14.88 12.33 -2.94
C ALA A 455 14.39 12.44 -1.49
N THR A 456 13.29 11.79 -1.12
CA THR A 456 12.73 11.92 0.23
C THR A 456 13.41 11.01 1.25
N GLY A 457 14.04 9.93 0.77
CA GLY A 457 14.50 8.83 1.62
C GLY A 457 13.35 8.11 2.33
N VAL A 458 12.09 8.43 2.01
CA VAL A 458 10.90 7.88 2.66
C VAL A 458 10.40 6.68 1.88
N HIS A 459 10.27 5.54 2.55
CA HIS A 459 9.69 4.31 2.03
C HIS A 459 8.51 3.92 2.93
N GLN A 460 7.41 3.47 2.34
CA GLN A 460 6.24 3.00 3.07
C GLN A 460 5.77 1.67 2.48
N GLY A 461 5.12 0.86 3.29
CA GLY A 461 4.51 -0.37 2.82
C GLY A 461 3.57 -0.99 3.84
N ARG A 462 2.86 -2.02 3.39
CA ARG A 462 1.90 -2.78 4.18
C ARG A 462 2.21 -4.27 4.10
N GLY A 463 2.03 -5.01 5.18
CA GLY A 463 2.21 -6.46 5.19
C GLY A 463 3.67 -6.92 5.13
N ALA A 464 3.81 -8.24 4.97
CA ALA A 464 5.11 -8.86 4.71
C ALA A 464 5.64 -8.43 3.33
N SER A 465 6.86 -7.91 3.29
CA SER A 465 7.38 -7.24 2.08
C SER A 465 8.90 -7.11 2.13
N THR A 466 9.56 -7.00 0.97
CA THR A 466 10.99 -6.71 0.88
C THR A 466 11.23 -5.39 0.16
N VAL A 467 11.92 -4.47 0.83
CA VAL A 467 12.29 -3.15 0.30
C VAL A 467 13.80 -3.07 0.11
N THR A 468 14.23 -2.50 -1.02
CA THR A 468 15.63 -2.16 -1.26
C THR A 468 15.79 -0.69 -0.94
N LEU A 469 16.76 -0.39 -0.08
CA LEU A 469 17.12 0.96 0.31
C LEU A 469 18.45 1.31 -0.35
N THR A 470 18.51 2.44 -1.03
CA THR A 470 19.76 2.97 -1.62
C THR A 470 20.40 3.94 -0.65
N ASN A 471 21.70 3.78 -0.41
CA ASN A 471 22.46 4.64 0.47
C ASN A 471 22.63 6.01 -0.18
N PRO A 472 22.15 7.11 0.45
CA PRO A 472 22.29 8.44 -0.10
C PRO A 472 23.77 8.89 -0.15
N ASN A 473 24.65 8.27 0.63
CA ASN A 473 26.08 8.56 0.66
C ASN A 473 26.90 7.25 0.76
N PRO A 474 27.10 6.54 -0.37
CA PRO A 474 27.91 5.32 -0.39
C PRO A 474 29.28 5.50 0.27
N GLY A 475 29.72 4.49 1.02
CA GLY A 475 30.93 4.56 1.86
C GLY A 475 30.71 5.14 3.26
N ARG A 476 29.52 5.65 3.59
CA ARG A 476 29.15 6.12 4.93
C ARG A 476 27.84 5.48 5.42
N PRO A 477 27.66 5.32 6.75
CA PRO A 477 26.36 4.94 7.31
C PRO A 477 25.28 5.99 7.03
N ALA A 478 24.01 5.61 7.20
CA ALA A 478 22.88 6.52 7.22
C ALA A 478 22.01 6.30 8.46
N VAL A 479 21.32 7.35 8.92
CA VAL A 479 20.32 7.24 9.98
C VAL A 479 19.02 6.76 9.34
N LEU A 480 18.42 5.73 9.90
CA LEU A 480 17.10 5.22 9.52
C LEU A 480 16.12 5.58 10.63
N GLU A 481 15.19 6.47 10.34
CA GLU A 481 13.98 6.67 11.12
C GLU A 481 12.92 5.66 10.66
N TYR A 482 12.23 5.03 11.60
CA TYR A 482 11.23 4.01 11.31
C TYR A 482 9.98 4.19 12.17
N ALA A 483 8.83 3.81 11.63
CA ALA A 483 7.59 3.59 12.36
C ALA A 483 6.90 2.32 11.81
N ILE A 484 6.51 1.40 12.69
CA ILE A 484 5.96 0.09 12.35
C ILE A 484 4.72 -0.19 13.21
N ALA A 485 3.60 -0.48 12.57
CA ALA A 485 2.38 -0.98 13.17
C ALA A 485 2.27 -2.51 13.00
N SER A 486 1.68 -3.19 13.98
CA SER A 486 1.46 -4.65 13.99
C SER A 486 0.00 -5.00 14.27
N GLU A 487 -0.45 -6.14 13.76
CA GLU A 487 -1.84 -6.62 13.89
C GLU A 487 -1.97 -7.33 15.24
N GLY A 488 -2.31 -6.55 16.27
CA GLY A 488 -2.61 -7.09 17.58
C GLY A 488 -1.40 -7.64 18.36
N THR A 489 -1.72 -8.17 19.53
CA THR A 489 -0.84 -8.30 20.71
C THR A 489 0.02 -9.57 20.76
N ILE A 490 -0.05 -10.47 19.77
CA ILE A 490 0.39 -11.88 19.95
C ILE A 490 1.65 -12.25 19.13
N SER A 491 1.97 -11.53 18.04
CA SER A 491 3.01 -11.98 17.07
C SER A 491 4.26 -11.10 16.95
N GLY A 492 4.16 -9.80 17.29
CA GLY A 492 5.21 -8.82 17.03
C GLY A 492 5.53 -8.60 15.54
N TYR A 493 6.53 -7.77 15.24
CA TYR A 493 7.10 -7.57 13.91
C TYR A 493 8.56 -8.03 13.88
N GLN A 494 9.01 -8.50 12.70
CA GLN A 494 10.42 -8.75 12.42
C GLN A 494 10.86 -8.04 11.15
N VAL A 495 12.03 -7.42 11.21
CA VAL A 495 12.71 -6.84 10.06
C VAL A 495 14.09 -7.51 9.97
N LYS A 496 14.40 -8.06 8.81
CA LYS A 496 15.66 -8.75 8.52
C LYS A 496 16.39 -8.05 7.39
N ILE A 497 17.72 -7.99 7.47
CA ILE A 497 18.55 -7.63 6.32
C ILE A 497 18.65 -8.86 5.43
N VAL A 498 18.43 -8.68 4.13
CA VAL A 498 18.61 -9.71 3.12
C VAL A 498 19.87 -9.39 2.34
N ASP A 499 20.86 -10.29 2.36
CA ASP A 499 22.10 -10.10 1.63
C ASP A 499 21.94 -10.42 0.14
N GLU A 500 23.02 -10.47 -0.66
CA GLU A 500 22.92 -10.75 -2.10
C GLU A 500 22.55 -12.21 -2.47
N TYR A 501 22.66 -13.13 -1.51
CA TYR A 501 22.35 -14.57 -1.66
C TYR A 501 20.98 -14.95 -1.09
N ASP A 502 20.17 -13.96 -0.72
CA ASP A 502 18.89 -14.12 -0.03
C ASP A 502 19.01 -14.70 1.39
N ASP A 503 20.21 -14.66 2.00
CA ASP A 503 20.39 -15.01 3.41
C ASP A 503 19.82 -13.89 4.29
N GLU A 504 19.06 -14.28 5.31
CA GLU A 504 18.34 -13.36 6.19
C GLU A 504 19.05 -13.17 7.54
N GLU A 505 19.48 -11.95 7.85
CA GLU A 505 20.05 -11.57 9.14
C GLU A 505 19.06 -10.73 9.97
N PRO A 506 18.80 -11.05 11.26
CA PRO A 506 17.93 -10.25 12.11
C PRO A 506 18.41 -8.80 12.26
N PHE A 507 17.53 -7.82 12.01
CA PHE A 507 17.86 -6.40 12.06
C PHE A 507 17.07 -5.63 13.13
N LEU A 508 15.74 -5.56 13.01
CA LEU A 508 14.83 -4.96 13.98
C LEU A 508 13.73 -5.95 14.33
N SER A 509 13.26 -5.92 15.57
CA SER A 509 12.13 -6.76 16.00
C SER A 509 11.50 -6.13 17.23
N GLY A 510 10.20 -6.33 17.41
CA GLY A 510 9.48 -5.89 18.59
C GLY A 510 8.09 -6.49 18.67
N ASP A 511 7.55 -6.58 19.87
CA ASP A 511 6.29 -7.28 20.13
C ASP A 511 5.11 -6.30 20.30
N GLU A 512 5.37 -5.00 20.10
CA GLU A 512 4.46 -3.89 20.37
C GLU A 512 3.95 -3.28 19.06
N ASN A 513 2.66 -2.94 19.05
CA ASN A 513 2.06 -2.17 17.96
C ASN A 513 2.48 -0.69 18.05
N GLY A 514 2.87 -0.10 16.92
CA GLY A 514 3.22 1.33 16.82
C GLY A 514 4.67 1.64 17.21
N ALA A 515 5.59 0.70 17.04
CA ALA A 515 7.00 0.91 17.33
C ALA A 515 7.61 1.97 16.42
N GLN A 516 8.19 3.01 17.01
CA GLN A 516 8.88 4.09 16.30
C GLN A 516 10.25 4.36 16.90
N GLY A 517 11.20 4.79 16.07
CA GLY A 517 12.55 5.11 16.54
C GLY A 517 13.54 5.43 15.44
N ARG A 518 14.80 5.58 15.83
CA ARG A 518 15.92 5.76 14.91
C ARG A 518 16.99 4.70 15.13
N THR A 519 17.60 4.23 14.04
CA THR A 519 18.73 3.29 14.04
C THR A 519 19.72 3.66 12.94
N LEU A 520 20.80 2.88 12.79
CA LEU A 520 21.78 3.04 11.71
C LEU A 520 21.67 1.92 10.69
N LEU A 521 21.67 2.30 9.41
CA LEU A 521 21.73 1.44 8.24
C LEU A 521 23.02 1.71 7.44
N PHE A 522 23.34 0.85 6.47
CA PHE A 522 24.56 0.92 5.63
C PHE A 522 25.84 1.02 6.45
N ARG A 523 25.95 0.19 7.50
CA ARG A 523 27.02 0.34 8.49
C ARG A 523 28.40 0.12 7.89
N LYS A 524 28.58 -0.60 6.79
CA LYS A 524 29.87 -0.74 6.10
C LYS A 524 29.98 0.24 4.91
N GLY A 525 29.02 1.15 4.75
CA GLY A 525 28.94 2.05 3.62
C GLY A 525 28.43 1.38 2.35
N GLU A 526 27.66 0.30 2.49
CA GLU A 526 27.06 -0.42 1.37
C GLU A 526 26.24 0.55 0.50
N PRO A 527 26.28 0.43 -0.84
CA PRO A 527 25.53 1.31 -1.73
C PRO A 527 24.02 1.05 -1.65
N GLU A 528 23.63 -0.19 -1.33
CA GLU A 528 22.24 -0.62 -1.19
C GLU A 528 22.13 -1.69 -0.09
N MET A 529 20.93 -1.86 0.43
CA MET A 529 20.61 -2.85 1.46
C MET A 529 19.15 -3.25 1.32
N ARG A 530 18.87 -4.56 1.38
CA ARG A 530 17.50 -5.08 1.33
C ARG A 530 17.00 -5.34 2.75
N LEU A 531 15.79 -4.90 3.05
CA LEU A 531 15.10 -5.17 4.30
C LEU A 531 13.83 -5.95 4.02
N ARG A 532 13.68 -7.10 4.67
CA ARG A 532 12.47 -7.92 4.67
C ARG A 532 11.69 -7.66 5.94
N PHE A 533 10.41 -7.36 5.79
CA PHE A 533 9.42 -7.22 6.85
C PHE A 533 8.59 -8.50 6.92
N ASP A 534 8.51 -9.08 8.11
CA ASP A 534 7.62 -10.20 8.45
C ASP A 534 6.67 -9.74 9.56
N TYR A 535 5.39 -10.12 9.46
CA TYR A 535 4.36 -9.85 10.47
C TYR A 535 4.07 -8.35 10.75
N ALA A 536 4.51 -7.45 9.88
CA ALA A 536 4.18 -6.02 9.95
C ALA A 536 2.83 -5.74 9.26
N VAL A 537 2.04 -4.80 9.81
CA VAL A 537 0.81 -4.32 9.17
C VAL A 537 1.15 -3.11 8.34
N ASP A 538 1.47 -1.98 8.94
CA ASP A 538 1.90 -0.78 8.22
C ASP A 538 3.33 -0.44 8.65
N TRP A 539 4.17 -0.01 7.73
CA TRP A 539 5.50 0.46 8.07
C TRP A 539 5.92 1.64 7.23
N SER A 540 6.71 2.52 7.83
CA SER A 540 7.38 3.63 7.19
C SER A 540 8.84 3.69 7.62
N LEU A 541 9.69 4.04 6.67
CA LEU A 541 11.13 4.18 6.81
C LEU A 541 11.51 5.53 6.24
N ARG A 542 12.45 6.22 6.87
CA ARG A 542 13.02 7.46 6.35
C ARG A 542 14.53 7.47 6.56
N LEU A 543 15.27 7.52 5.46
CA LEU A 543 16.72 7.73 5.49
C LEU A 543 17.02 9.21 5.73
N LEU A 544 17.75 9.48 6.79
CA LEU A 544 18.22 10.80 7.19
C LEU A 544 19.75 10.87 7.02
N PRO A 545 20.27 12.00 6.52
CA PRO A 545 21.70 12.30 6.57
C PRO A 545 22.25 12.18 8.00
N MET A 546 23.51 11.75 8.12
CA MET A 546 24.13 11.45 9.43
C MET A 546 24.32 12.67 10.33
N ASP A 547 24.32 13.88 9.78
CA ASP A 547 24.38 15.15 10.53
C ASP A 547 23.04 15.51 11.20
N GLN A 548 21.94 14.87 10.81
CA GLN A 548 20.63 15.03 11.46
C GLN A 548 20.47 14.17 12.72
N ALA A 549 21.48 13.36 13.08
CA ALA A 549 21.50 12.70 14.38
C ALA A 549 21.69 13.75 15.50
N PRO A 550 20.85 13.76 16.55
CA PRO A 550 20.97 14.70 17.66
C PRO A 550 22.35 14.58 18.33
N ALA A 551 22.94 15.72 18.71
CA ALA A 551 24.22 15.74 19.40
C ALA A 551 24.07 15.27 20.86
N LEU A 552 24.95 14.36 21.31
CA LEU A 552 25.06 13.94 22.71
C LEU A 552 26.14 14.78 23.41
N THR A 553 25.76 15.96 23.87
CA THR A 553 26.66 16.90 24.57
C THR A 553 26.65 16.73 26.10
N GLY A 554 25.70 15.97 26.63
CA GLY A 554 25.50 15.75 28.07
C GLY A 554 24.51 14.63 28.36
N PRO A 555 23.96 14.54 29.58
CA PRO A 555 22.98 13.52 29.92
C PRO A 555 21.70 13.66 29.08
N ALA A 556 21.23 12.58 28.49
CA ALA A 556 20.01 12.51 27.69
C ALA A 556 19.09 11.37 28.18
N GLN A 557 17.79 11.49 27.93
CA GLN A 557 16.81 10.46 28.25
C GLN A 557 15.80 10.29 27.11
N GLY A 558 15.26 9.10 26.96
CA GLY A 558 14.33 8.80 25.87
C GLY A 558 13.62 7.46 26.08
N ILE A 559 12.76 7.14 25.11
CA ILE A 559 12.01 5.88 25.01
C ILE A 559 12.27 5.33 23.60
N GLY A 560 12.35 4.01 23.44
CA GLY A 560 12.58 3.40 22.13
C GLY A 560 14.03 3.51 21.65
N SER A 561 14.29 3.06 20.43
CA SER A 561 15.63 3.14 19.84
C SER A 561 15.93 4.55 19.31
N THR A 562 17.17 4.98 19.45
CA THR A 562 17.64 6.26 18.88
C THR A 562 19.12 6.21 18.50
N VAL A 563 19.57 7.25 17.79
CA VAL A 563 20.96 7.46 17.42
C VAL A 563 21.36 8.86 17.81
N PHE A 564 22.51 9.02 18.46
CA PHE A 564 23.14 10.31 18.71
C PHE A 564 24.45 10.43 17.95
N ARG A 565 24.83 11.67 17.61
CA ARG A 565 26.18 12.04 17.21
C ARG A 565 26.96 12.50 18.45
N TYR A 566 28.20 12.03 18.61
CA TYR A 566 29.08 12.42 19.71
C TYR A 566 30.39 12.97 19.15
N ASP A 567 30.62 14.26 19.35
CA ASP A 567 31.80 15.01 18.90
C ASP A 567 32.78 15.33 20.06
N GLY A 568 32.55 14.76 21.24
CA GLY A 568 33.38 15.00 22.43
C GLY A 568 34.68 14.19 22.48
N PRO A 569 35.53 14.42 23.49
CA PRO A 569 36.74 13.62 23.71
C PRO A 569 36.38 12.17 24.11
N PRO A 570 37.36 11.22 24.12
CA PRO A 570 37.15 9.90 24.69
C PRO A 570 36.49 9.95 26.07
N ALA A 571 35.43 9.16 26.24
CA ALA A 571 34.52 9.25 27.38
C ALA A 571 34.01 7.87 27.80
N LEU A 572 33.42 7.77 28.98
CA LEU A 572 32.67 6.59 29.43
C LEU A 572 31.17 6.86 29.26
N LEU A 573 30.44 5.93 28.66
CA LEU A 573 29.01 6.01 28.42
C LEU A 573 28.27 5.25 29.51
N GLY A 574 27.60 5.98 30.39
CA GLY A 574 26.64 5.40 31.33
C GLY A 574 25.28 5.23 30.67
N LEU A 575 24.76 4.00 30.58
CA LEU A 575 23.39 3.71 30.14
C LEU A 575 22.60 3.10 31.30
N ARG A 576 21.45 3.68 31.65
CA ARG A 576 20.54 3.14 32.66
C ARG A 576 19.11 3.05 32.14
N ARG A 577 18.39 1.97 32.49
CA ARG A 577 16.94 1.86 32.28
C ARG A 577 16.19 2.76 33.26
N THR A 578 15.13 3.42 32.79
CA THR A 578 14.24 4.24 33.63
C THR A 578 12.87 3.59 33.83
N THR A 579 12.48 2.65 32.98
CA THR A 579 11.25 1.86 33.06
C THR A 579 11.42 0.55 33.84
N SER A 580 10.30 -0.09 34.17
CA SER A 580 10.26 -1.32 34.96
C SER A 580 10.38 -2.61 34.15
N ASP A 581 10.28 -2.54 32.83
CA ASP A 581 10.34 -3.69 31.93
C ASP A 581 11.72 -4.36 31.90
N SER A 582 11.74 -5.58 31.38
CA SER A 582 12.94 -6.39 31.22
C SER A 582 13.40 -6.49 29.76
N ASP A 583 12.81 -5.71 28.86
CA ASP A 583 13.01 -5.82 27.42
C ASP A 583 14.41 -5.40 26.99
N ARG A 584 14.78 -5.66 25.73
CA ARG A 584 16.13 -5.39 25.24
C ARG A 584 16.50 -3.90 25.41
N LEU A 585 17.64 -3.65 26.05
CA LEU A 585 18.27 -2.33 26.13
C LEU A 585 19.78 -2.50 26.01
N ARG A 586 20.36 -1.89 24.98
CA ARG A 586 21.80 -1.86 24.74
C ARG A 586 22.20 -0.56 24.08
N THR A 587 23.45 -0.19 24.21
CA THR A 587 24.05 0.89 23.43
C THR A 587 25.38 0.45 22.85
N GLY A 588 25.76 1.01 21.71
CA GLY A 588 27.09 0.82 21.14
C GLY A 588 27.49 2.03 20.32
N THR A 589 28.78 2.12 19.99
CA THR A 589 29.30 3.19 19.15
C THR A 589 29.52 2.71 17.72
N VAL A 590 29.36 3.59 16.75
CA VAL A 590 29.68 3.35 15.34
C VAL A 590 30.53 4.51 14.86
N GLN A 591 31.73 4.22 14.36
CA GLN A 591 32.64 5.23 13.83
C GLN A 591 32.12 5.80 12.50
N ALA A 592 32.56 7.00 12.13
CA ALA A 592 32.13 7.67 10.90
C ALA A 592 32.36 6.83 9.63
N HIS A 593 33.40 5.99 9.62
CA HIS A 593 33.72 5.08 8.52
C HIS A 593 33.13 3.66 8.71
N GLY A 594 32.11 3.53 9.57
CA GLY A 594 31.34 2.30 9.69
C GLY A 594 31.91 1.22 10.63
N ARG A 595 33.12 1.37 11.16
CA ARG A 595 33.62 0.44 12.19
C ARG A 595 32.72 0.50 13.41
N LYS A 596 32.13 -0.64 13.76
CA LYS A 596 31.40 -0.79 15.02
C LYS A 596 32.39 -0.70 16.17
N GLY A 597 32.18 0.27 17.03
CA GLY A 597 32.68 0.26 18.38
C GLY A 597 31.78 -0.56 19.30
N MET A 598 32.25 -0.76 20.52
CA MET A 598 31.76 -1.82 21.36
C MET A 598 30.50 -1.45 22.14
N SER A 599 29.73 -2.49 22.47
CA SER A 599 28.42 -2.40 23.12
C SER A 599 28.53 -2.38 24.66
N ALA A 600 27.66 -1.59 25.29
CA ALA A 600 27.22 -1.74 26.68
C ALA A 600 25.81 -2.34 26.66
N GLU A 601 25.64 -3.54 27.18
CA GLU A 601 24.39 -4.31 27.09
C GLU A 601 23.82 -4.61 28.48
N THR A 602 22.52 -4.32 28.69
CA THR A 602 21.91 -4.33 30.03
C THR A 602 21.00 -5.54 30.29
N TYR A 603 21.13 -6.66 29.57
CA TYR A 603 20.17 -7.77 29.57
C TYR A 603 19.47 -7.97 30.93
N GLY A 604 18.15 -7.68 30.94
CA GLY A 604 17.21 -8.14 31.96
C GLY A 604 17.11 -7.44 33.32
N ARG A 605 17.90 -6.39 33.70
CA ARG A 605 17.63 -5.65 34.97
C ARG A 605 18.00 -4.16 34.93
N ARG A 606 17.29 -3.36 35.75
CA ARG A 606 17.37 -1.89 35.98
C ARG A 606 18.73 -1.31 36.42
N ARG A 607 19.87 -1.73 35.86
CA ARG A 607 21.20 -1.35 36.37
C ARG A 607 22.02 -0.58 35.34
N PRO A 608 22.78 0.44 35.78
CA PRO A 608 23.62 1.20 34.88
C PRO A 608 24.74 0.33 34.33
N VAL A 609 25.00 0.44 33.03
CA VAL A 609 26.13 -0.18 32.34
C VAL A 609 27.06 0.92 31.86
N VAL A 610 28.38 0.70 32.00
CA VAL A 610 29.38 1.69 31.61
C VAL A 610 30.26 1.11 30.50
N GLY A 611 30.15 1.69 29.30
CA GLY A 611 30.98 1.33 28.14
C GLY A 611 31.95 2.44 27.76
N PRO A 612 33.05 2.15 27.04
CA PRO A 612 33.90 3.19 26.47
C PRO A 612 33.25 3.84 25.23
N ILE A 613 33.40 5.15 25.11
CA ILE A 613 33.25 5.93 23.88
C ILE A 613 34.65 6.31 23.44
N TRP A 614 35.07 5.81 22.29
CA TRP A 614 36.26 6.31 21.62
C TRP A 614 35.88 7.02 20.33
N VAL A 615 36.62 8.08 20.04
CA VAL A 615 36.43 8.90 18.86
C VAL A 615 37.70 8.78 18.02
N THR A 616 37.54 8.36 16.76
CA THR A 616 38.63 8.26 15.79
C THR A 616 39.10 9.64 15.34
N GLU A 617 40.15 9.72 14.52
CA GLU A 617 40.71 10.99 14.01
C GLU A 617 39.69 11.84 13.23
N ALA A 618 38.57 11.24 12.78
CA ALA A 618 37.44 11.94 12.18
C ALA A 618 36.70 12.90 13.14
N GLY A 619 37.03 12.90 14.44
CA GLY A 619 36.54 13.86 15.42
C GLY A 619 35.09 13.63 15.91
N HIS A 620 34.42 12.56 15.46
CA HIS A 620 33.10 12.19 15.93
C HIS A 620 32.80 10.69 15.81
N CYS A 621 31.83 10.21 16.58
CA CYS A 621 31.25 8.87 16.46
C CYS A 621 29.72 8.92 16.65
N TYR A 622 29.04 7.82 16.38
CA TYR A 622 27.59 7.71 16.56
C TYR A 622 27.28 6.74 17.70
N VAL A 623 26.50 7.20 18.68
CA VAL A 623 26.03 6.38 19.80
C VAL A 623 24.64 5.87 19.47
N VAL A 624 24.53 4.56 19.24
CA VAL A 624 23.26 3.89 18.95
C VAL A 624 22.69 3.36 20.26
N VAL A 625 21.45 3.70 20.57
CA VAL A 625 20.67 3.08 21.64
C VAL A 625 19.64 2.17 20.98
N THR A 626 19.71 0.87 21.26
CA THR A 626 18.69 -0.10 20.83
C THR A 626 17.83 -0.45 22.04
N ALA A 627 16.56 -0.05 21.99
CA ALA A 627 15.57 -0.33 23.02
C ALA A 627 14.24 -0.79 22.38
N ALA A 628 13.42 -1.56 23.11
CA ALA A 628 12.05 -1.84 22.71
C ALA A 628 11.19 -0.55 22.76
N GLY A 629 10.04 -0.56 22.07
CA GLY A 629 9.23 0.64 21.81
C GLY A 629 8.81 1.39 23.07
N ALA A 630 8.45 0.70 24.14
CA ALA A 630 8.09 1.29 25.43
C ALA A 630 9.25 1.40 26.44
N THR A 631 10.43 0.85 26.14
CA THR A 631 11.57 0.85 27.07
C THR A 631 12.18 2.25 27.20
N GLY A 632 12.14 2.82 28.40
CA GLY A 632 12.76 4.09 28.74
C GLY A 632 14.20 3.95 29.24
N TRP A 633 15.04 4.92 28.90
CA TRP A 633 16.45 4.94 29.26
C TRP A 633 16.96 6.36 29.54
N LYS A 634 18.07 6.45 30.28
CA LYS A 634 18.93 7.63 30.40
C LYS A 634 20.36 7.23 30.01
N ILE A 635 20.99 8.06 29.20
CA ILE A 635 22.36 7.91 28.75
C ILE A 635 23.20 9.13 29.12
N GLU A 636 24.44 8.95 29.50
CA GLU A 636 25.29 10.03 29.99
C GLU A 636 26.76 9.79 29.62
N PRO A 637 27.39 10.69 28.83
CA PRO A 637 28.82 10.69 28.62
C PRO A 637 29.53 11.25 29.87
N MET A 638 30.53 10.52 30.36
CA MET A 638 31.34 10.83 31.53
C MET A 638 32.82 10.93 31.13
N ALA A 639 33.62 11.74 31.82
CA ALA A 639 35.04 11.85 31.50
C ALA A 639 35.77 10.50 31.68
N ALA A 640 36.70 10.15 30.79
CA ALA A 640 37.51 8.92 30.92
C ALA A 640 38.22 8.80 32.29
N ALA A 641 38.59 9.94 32.88
CA ALA A 641 39.20 10.02 34.21
C ALA A 641 38.29 9.55 35.36
N SER A 642 36.97 9.40 35.14
CA SER A 642 36.06 8.85 36.14
C SER A 642 36.10 7.32 36.23
N ALA A 643 36.90 6.64 35.41
CA ALA A 643 37.12 5.20 35.53
C ALA A 643 37.69 4.86 36.93
N PRO A 644 37.16 3.84 37.62
CA PRO A 644 37.75 3.36 38.87
C PRO A 644 39.23 3.00 38.70
N VAL A 645 40.09 3.52 39.58
CA VAL A 645 41.53 3.29 39.56
C VAL A 645 41.96 2.21 40.55
N PHE A 646 42.93 1.38 40.16
CA PHE A 646 43.56 0.37 41.02
C PHE A 646 45.01 0.11 40.58
N GLY A 647 45.84 -0.51 41.42
CA GLY A 647 47.23 -0.81 41.07
C GLY A 647 48.16 -1.15 42.23
N ALA A 648 49.35 -1.68 41.92
CA ALA A 648 50.32 -2.17 42.90
C ALA A 648 50.91 -1.07 43.80
N PHE A 649 51.07 0.16 43.28
CA PHE A 649 51.69 1.28 43.98
C PHE A 649 51.15 2.64 43.49
N GLY A 650 50.78 3.53 44.42
CA GLY A 650 50.37 4.91 44.12
C GLY A 650 49.55 5.57 45.24
N MET A 651 49.53 6.91 45.28
CA MET A 651 48.60 7.71 46.10
C MET A 651 47.55 8.37 45.19
N THR A 652 46.28 8.23 45.56
CA THR A 652 45.18 9.05 45.03
C THR A 652 44.97 10.27 45.94
N GLY A 653 44.22 11.28 45.47
CA GLY A 653 43.81 12.42 46.31
C GLY A 653 43.02 12.03 47.58
N SER A 654 42.60 10.77 47.71
CA SER A 654 41.83 10.21 48.84
C SER A 654 42.54 9.09 49.62
N GLY A 655 43.83 8.79 49.35
CA GLY A 655 44.60 7.75 50.04
C GLY A 655 45.31 6.75 49.11
N LYS A 656 45.83 5.65 49.68
CA LYS A 656 46.55 4.59 48.93
C LYS A 656 45.66 4.01 47.83
N VAL A 657 46.20 3.87 46.61
CA VAL A 657 45.48 3.20 45.50
C VAL A 657 45.13 1.77 45.92
N PRO A 658 43.87 1.33 45.77
CA PRO A 658 43.49 -0.03 46.13
C PRO A 658 44.16 -1.05 45.20
N THR A 659 44.61 -2.17 45.76
CA THR A 659 45.18 -3.30 44.99
C THR A 659 44.10 -4.19 44.37
N LYS A 660 42.83 -3.97 44.72
CA LYS A 660 41.67 -4.73 44.23
C LYS A 660 40.58 -3.79 43.73
N VAL A 661 39.98 -4.14 42.60
CA VAL A 661 38.77 -3.50 42.06
C VAL A 661 37.72 -4.56 41.77
N SER A 662 36.45 -4.24 42.01
CA SER A 662 35.34 -5.16 41.76
C SER A 662 34.19 -4.44 41.08
N GLY A 663 33.47 -5.16 40.23
CA GLY A 663 32.32 -4.65 39.51
C GLY A 663 31.29 -5.74 39.22
N LYS A 664 30.23 -5.34 38.52
CA LYS A 664 29.21 -6.26 38.00
C LYS A 664 28.85 -5.81 36.60
N GLY A 665 28.77 -6.73 35.66
CA GLY A 665 28.45 -6.36 34.28
C GLY A 665 29.63 -5.75 33.51
N TYR A 666 29.31 -5.04 32.43
CA TYR A 666 30.28 -4.31 31.61
C TYR A 666 30.75 -3.02 32.28
N THR A 667 32.06 -2.86 32.43
CA THR A 667 32.71 -1.70 33.07
C THR A 667 34.08 -1.44 32.44
N VAL A 668 34.54 -0.18 32.55
CA VAL A 668 35.93 0.22 32.30
C VAL A 668 36.59 0.61 33.61
N VAL A 669 37.81 0.12 33.85
CA VAL A 669 38.67 0.50 34.98
C VAL A 669 40.04 0.96 34.46
N ARG A 670 40.85 1.59 35.31
CA ARG A 670 42.21 2.03 34.97
C ARG A 670 43.23 1.43 35.93
N ASN A 671 44.12 0.59 35.42
CA ASN A 671 45.32 0.15 36.13
C ASN A 671 46.36 1.28 36.09
N THR A 672 46.65 1.89 37.24
CA THR A 672 47.66 2.95 37.34
C THR A 672 49.05 2.41 37.72
N GLY A 673 49.15 1.12 38.05
CA GLY A 673 50.42 0.43 38.29
C GLY A 673 51.07 -0.09 37.01
N PRO A 674 52.29 -0.68 37.12
CA PRO A 674 52.93 -1.35 35.99
C PRO A 674 52.15 -2.58 35.54
N GLU A 675 52.56 -3.16 34.42
CA GLU A 675 52.11 -4.49 34.01
C GLU A 675 52.41 -5.51 35.12
N ALA A 676 51.39 -6.26 35.54
CA ALA A 676 51.48 -7.17 36.68
C ALA A 676 50.55 -8.38 36.51
N GLU A 677 50.87 -9.47 37.20
CA GLU A 677 49.92 -10.58 37.37
C GLU A 677 48.79 -10.18 38.31
N MET A 678 47.56 -10.45 37.88
CA MET A 678 46.36 -10.16 38.66
C MET A 678 45.42 -11.35 38.60
N MET A 679 44.76 -11.59 39.72
CA MET A 679 43.71 -12.60 39.84
C MET A 679 42.39 -11.99 39.37
N LEU A 680 41.85 -12.49 38.25
CA LEU A 680 40.50 -12.21 37.79
C LEU A 680 39.55 -13.25 38.38
N THR A 681 38.62 -12.82 39.23
CA THR A 681 37.51 -13.65 39.70
C THR A 681 36.22 -13.26 38.99
N HIS A 682 35.36 -14.24 38.72
CA HIS A 682 34.06 -14.03 38.12
C HIS A 682 33.05 -15.06 38.67
N GLU A 683 31.87 -14.59 39.04
CA GLU A 683 30.73 -15.42 39.43
C GLU A 683 29.75 -15.54 38.25
N PRO A 684 29.75 -16.67 37.51
CA PRO A 684 28.97 -16.82 36.29
C PRO A 684 27.46 -16.93 36.56
N ARG A 685 26.66 -16.33 35.69
CA ARG A 685 25.19 -16.45 35.66
C ARG A 685 24.68 -17.51 34.68
N GLY A 686 25.43 -18.58 34.51
CA GLY A 686 25.09 -19.69 33.63
C GLY A 686 26.33 -20.35 33.04
N LEU A 687 26.15 -21.50 32.39
CA LEU A 687 27.24 -22.32 31.84
C LEU A 687 28.07 -21.62 30.75
N LEU A 688 27.53 -20.57 30.11
CA LEU A 688 28.17 -19.84 29.01
C LEU A 688 28.57 -18.40 29.35
N ASP A 689 28.42 -17.97 30.61
CA ASP A 689 28.80 -16.63 31.07
C ASP A 689 30.30 -16.60 31.41
N LEU A 690 31.14 -16.33 30.40
CA LEU A 690 32.59 -16.21 30.57
C LEU A 690 33.02 -14.73 30.55
N PRO A 691 33.96 -14.31 31.42
CA PRO A 691 34.43 -12.94 31.43
C PRO A 691 35.39 -12.72 30.26
N ALA A 692 35.27 -11.59 29.56
CA ALA A 692 36.26 -11.15 28.58
C ALA A 692 36.88 -9.81 29.01
N VAL A 693 38.21 -9.75 29.09
CA VAL A 693 38.94 -8.53 29.45
C VAL A 693 39.75 -8.03 28.27
N TRP A 694 39.65 -6.73 27.98
CA TRP A 694 40.36 -6.06 26.90
C TRP A 694 41.22 -4.92 27.45
N ALA A 695 42.43 -4.77 26.91
CA ALA A 695 43.24 -3.56 27.06
C ALA A 695 42.71 -2.49 26.09
N LEU A 696 42.57 -1.27 26.59
CA LEU A 696 42.23 -0.10 25.80
C LEU A 696 43.42 0.87 25.77
N ASP A 697 43.57 1.63 24.69
CA ASP A 697 44.52 2.73 24.62
C ASP A 697 44.00 4.01 25.33
N GLU A 698 44.74 5.11 25.24
CA GLU A 698 44.36 6.40 25.83
C GLU A 698 43.14 7.04 25.15
N ARG A 699 42.79 6.61 23.93
CA ARG A 699 41.54 6.98 23.25
C ARG A 699 40.38 6.08 23.66
N LEU A 700 40.60 5.11 24.54
CA LEU A 700 39.67 4.03 24.89
C LEU A 700 39.37 3.06 23.74
N GLU A 701 40.22 3.04 22.71
CA GLU A 701 40.14 2.08 21.62
C GLU A 701 40.64 0.71 22.10
N PRO A 702 39.92 -0.39 21.85
CA PRO A 702 40.34 -1.73 22.24
C PRO A 702 41.48 -2.21 21.36
N VAL A 703 42.65 -2.41 21.97
CA VAL A 703 43.86 -2.79 21.24
C VAL A 703 44.18 -4.28 21.36
N ARG A 704 43.82 -4.92 22.48
CA ARG A 704 44.18 -6.33 22.73
C ARG A 704 43.18 -7.01 23.67
N ARG A 705 42.69 -8.20 23.30
CA ARG A 705 41.98 -9.09 24.23
C ARG A 705 43.00 -9.82 25.11
N ILE A 706 42.86 -9.67 26.43
CA ILE A 706 43.80 -10.24 27.40
C ILE A 706 43.41 -11.67 27.76
N THR A 707 42.15 -11.87 28.17
CA THR A 707 41.66 -13.18 28.62
C THR A 707 40.16 -13.33 28.36
N THR A 708 39.71 -14.58 28.29
CA THR A 708 38.29 -14.99 28.25
C THR A 708 37.93 -15.94 29.40
N SER A 709 38.81 -16.08 30.40
CA SER A 709 38.63 -16.99 31.53
C SER A 709 39.00 -16.30 32.84
N PRO A 710 38.34 -16.65 33.96
CA PRO A 710 38.84 -16.28 35.28
C PRO A 710 40.17 -16.98 35.58
N GLY A 711 40.94 -16.43 36.51
CA GLY A 711 42.25 -16.96 36.90
C GLY A 711 43.33 -15.89 36.94
N LEU A 712 44.58 -16.34 37.05
CA LEU A 712 45.75 -15.47 37.07
C LEU A 712 46.15 -15.11 35.64
N HIS A 713 46.23 -13.82 35.34
CA HIS A 713 46.66 -13.31 34.04
C HIS A 713 47.51 -12.05 34.20
N THR A 714 48.33 -11.75 33.20
CA THR A 714 49.11 -10.52 33.14
C THR A 714 48.30 -9.39 32.51
N PHE A 715 48.11 -8.29 33.23
CA PHE A 715 47.35 -7.12 32.76
C PHE A 715 48.26 -5.89 32.63
N PRO A 716 48.16 -5.13 31.52
CA PRO A 716 48.99 -3.95 31.30
C PRO A 716 48.55 -2.76 32.18
N SER A 717 49.38 -1.73 32.23
CA SER A 717 48.97 -0.39 32.70
C SER A 717 47.94 0.22 31.74
N GLY A 718 47.11 1.13 32.24
CA GLY A 718 46.13 1.87 31.44
C GLY A 718 44.71 1.34 31.59
N PHE A 719 43.87 1.58 30.60
CA PHE A 719 42.45 1.25 30.67
C PHE A 719 42.19 -0.22 30.35
N LEU A 720 41.33 -0.84 31.16
CA LEU A 720 40.86 -2.21 30.99
C LEU A 720 39.34 -2.21 30.88
N GLN A 721 38.80 -2.89 29.87
CA GLN A 721 37.37 -3.16 29.77
C GLN A 721 37.08 -4.58 30.20
N ILE A 722 36.17 -4.74 31.17
CA ILE A 722 35.66 -6.03 31.61
C ILE A 722 34.27 -6.24 31.03
N ARG A 723 34.04 -7.41 30.43
CA ARG A 723 32.78 -7.82 29.81
C ARG A 723 32.31 -9.12 30.44
N THR A 724 31.20 -9.06 31.15
CA THR A 724 30.58 -10.23 31.77
C THR A 724 29.15 -9.88 32.12
N SER A 725 28.27 -10.88 32.29
CA SER A 725 26.91 -10.64 32.81
C SER A 725 26.83 -10.72 34.35
N GLY A 726 27.86 -11.25 35.01
CA GLY A 726 27.92 -11.46 36.46
C GLY A 726 28.89 -10.55 37.23
N PRO A 727 29.00 -10.73 38.55
CA PRO A 727 30.02 -10.09 39.38
C PRO A 727 31.45 -10.51 39.02
N TRP A 728 32.40 -9.60 39.19
CA TRP A 728 33.81 -9.85 38.96
C TRP A 728 34.71 -9.04 39.89
N SER A 729 35.95 -9.49 40.09
CA SER A 729 37.00 -8.69 40.72
C SER A 729 38.36 -8.93 40.08
N LEU A 730 39.21 -7.90 40.13
CA LEU A 730 40.60 -7.89 39.68
C LEU A 730 41.46 -7.50 40.87
N GLU A 731 42.40 -8.36 41.25
CA GLU A 731 43.26 -8.19 42.41
C GLU A 731 44.72 -8.38 42.02
N VAL A 732 45.54 -7.35 42.24
CA VAL A 732 47.00 -7.41 42.03
C VAL A 732 47.59 -8.42 43.01
N ARG A 733 48.38 -9.36 42.50
CA ARG A 733 49.03 -10.40 43.31
C ARG A 733 50.46 -10.06 43.69
#